data_AF-A0A7C1BE83-F1
#
_entry.id   AF-A0A7C1BE83-F1
#
_cell.length_a   1.000
_cell.length_b   1.000
_cell.length_c   1.000
_cell.angle_alpha   90.00
_cell.angle_beta   90.00
_cell.angle_gamma   90.00
#
_symmetry.space_group_name_H-M   'P 1'
#
loop_
_entity.id
_entity.type
_entity.pdbx_description
1 polymer ?
#
loop_
_entity_poly.entity_id
_entity_poly.type
_entity_poly.pdbx_seq_one_letter_code
_entity_poly.pdbx_strand_id
1 'polypeptide(L)'
;MQARKDMIKRYAKFGIVGLSGLLVNIGIAYILKNIFSVKSLIASSLAIEVSILNNFFWNSIWTWRDREQEDIWVRLLKYHVAVSLGAIINMGADFLLLKSTTMQYIQAHCVGVFAGSIFNFLLNDKWTFNKKLTIHRWDAILFLFIGLITYFEIILARRVELFFDEAYYWVWAQHLSPGYLDHPPFVAWIIYISTSILGKTELGVRIPFIVLSSLTTILVYYLAYEILRNKKMAFWSAFYVRLLPLFNIVGILAIPDNPLFFFWTLYAIITYRAIKSGEKKFWYYAGVVFGFSLLTKYFGFFLPLITFFFIFLTNRKLLFKKEIYFSHLIGFLMFLPNILWNLSHGFASFKFQLSHGFMSGGHTFYNLRFLAEALLITVSPLALFASIWGIILGLYRGLLRKERRFLYISLYSFIPFMTFLLTSLKSRPEAHWPFISFIFTGIPVVYTIFLHLKGRYLRVLQKPGSHLIRVALSTLILINFLLFASPLNANITKAITYFYDRVSEKKTGFETGFKQLAEKVKKYKDYPILTPNYHIASELAFYMDSSNCCIYSIDFKTRPSMFRYWIDDSNFMGQEVIFITYSGYSPPADMFENPIKLEEVIVKPDFSEFRGYTIYKAVYTKTRAKRQKAVKNKSKENEF
;
A
#
# COMPACT_ATOMS: atom_id res chain seq x y z
N MET A 1 1.64 39.89 -33.06
CA MET A 1 2.38 40.68 -32.03
C MET A 1 1.60 40.84 -30.73
N GLN A 2 0.31 41.19 -30.76
CA GLN A 2 -0.52 41.40 -29.57
C GLN A 2 -0.64 40.16 -28.66
N ALA A 3 -0.95 38.99 -29.22
CA ALA A 3 -1.07 37.74 -28.46
C ALA A 3 0.22 37.36 -27.68
N ARG A 4 1.40 37.68 -28.24
CA ARG A 4 2.70 37.47 -27.57
C ARG A 4 2.88 38.43 -26.39
N LYS A 5 2.50 39.70 -26.56
CA LYS A 5 2.53 40.71 -25.47
C LYS A 5 1.57 40.32 -24.33
N ASP A 6 0.36 39.86 -24.67
CA ASP A 6 -0.63 39.43 -23.67
C ASP A 6 -0.16 38.18 -22.89
N MET A 7 0.46 37.23 -23.58
CA MET A 7 1.05 36.04 -22.95
C MET A 7 2.18 36.40 -21.98
N ILE A 8 3.08 37.30 -22.37
CA ILE A 8 4.18 37.78 -21.51
C ILE A 8 3.61 38.50 -20.28
N LYS A 9 2.63 39.38 -20.47
CA LYS A 9 1.95 40.08 -19.35
C LYS A 9 1.29 39.10 -18.39
N ARG A 10 0.65 38.04 -18.88
CA ARG A 10 0.08 36.99 -18.03
C ARG A 10 1.14 36.18 -17.30
N TYR A 11 2.25 35.83 -17.95
CA TYR A 11 3.34 35.12 -17.29
C TYR A 11 3.95 35.96 -16.16
N ALA A 12 4.11 37.27 -16.36
CA ALA A 12 4.55 38.18 -15.32
C ALA A 12 3.59 38.23 -14.12
N LYS A 13 2.27 38.34 -14.37
CA LYS A 13 1.24 38.24 -13.32
C LYS A 13 1.31 36.91 -12.57
N PHE A 14 1.43 35.81 -13.31
CA PHE A 14 1.56 34.47 -12.74
C PHE A 14 2.80 34.36 -11.83
N GLY A 15 3.94 34.93 -12.25
CA GLY A 15 5.16 35.00 -11.46
C GLY A 15 4.99 35.80 -10.16
N ILE A 16 4.34 36.97 -10.21
CA ILE A 16 4.03 37.80 -9.03
C ILE A 16 3.15 37.03 -8.04
N VAL A 17 2.13 36.32 -8.54
CA VAL A 17 1.31 35.43 -7.70
C VAL A 17 2.15 34.29 -7.11
N GLY A 18 3.04 33.69 -7.88
CA GLY A 18 3.96 32.67 -7.38
C GLY A 18 4.85 33.16 -6.23
N LEU A 19 5.38 34.38 -6.34
CA LEU A 19 6.17 35.03 -5.28
C LEU A 19 5.34 35.30 -4.02
N SER A 20 4.08 35.74 -4.16
CA SER A 20 3.21 35.92 -2.99
C SER A 20 2.93 34.59 -2.29
N GLY A 21 2.72 33.52 -3.06
CA GLY A 21 2.60 32.16 -2.52
C GLY A 21 3.83 31.70 -1.76
N LEU A 22 5.04 32.02 -2.24
CA LEU A 22 6.28 31.69 -1.54
C LEU A 22 6.35 32.37 -0.17
N LEU A 23 6.01 33.66 -0.10
CA LEU A 23 5.97 34.41 1.16
C LEU A 23 4.93 33.83 2.13
N VAL A 24 3.74 33.50 1.62
CA VAL A 24 2.68 32.85 2.41
C VAL A 24 3.16 31.49 2.95
N ASN A 25 3.84 30.68 2.14
CA ASN A 25 4.39 29.39 2.57
C ASN A 25 5.38 29.57 3.73
N ILE A 26 6.36 30.45 3.57
CA ILE A 26 7.38 30.71 4.61
C ILE A 26 6.72 31.22 5.89
N GLY A 27 5.78 32.17 5.79
CA GLY A 27 5.08 32.74 6.94
C GLY A 27 4.24 31.71 7.70
N ILE A 28 3.44 30.90 6.99
CA ILE A 28 2.60 29.87 7.62
C ILE A 28 3.47 28.77 8.25
N ALA A 29 4.53 28.34 7.57
CA ALA A 29 5.46 27.35 8.12
C ALA A 29 6.13 27.88 9.41
N TYR A 30 6.54 29.15 9.44
CA TYR A 30 7.10 29.80 10.63
C TYR A 30 6.08 29.84 11.78
N ILE A 31 4.86 30.29 11.52
CA ILE A 31 3.78 30.36 12.52
C ILE A 31 3.48 28.98 13.10
N LEU A 32 3.26 27.98 12.25
CA LEU A 32 2.92 26.64 12.70
C LEU A 32 4.04 26.00 13.51
N LYS A 33 5.29 26.17 13.09
CA LYS A 33 6.44 25.57 13.77
C LYS A 33 6.79 26.27 15.08
N ASN A 34 6.83 27.61 15.08
CA ASN A 34 7.39 28.38 16.20
C ASN A 34 6.33 28.89 17.17
N ILE A 35 5.10 29.13 16.72
CA ILE A 35 4.01 29.61 17.58
C ILE A 35 3.18 28.44 18.08
N PHE A 36 2.81 27.51 17.19
CA PHE A 36 1.93 26.38 17.53
C PHE A 36 2.68 25.07 17.81
N SER A 37 4.01 25.08 17.76
CA SER A 37 4.87 23.91 18.00
C SER A 37 4.48 22.67 17.17
N VAL A 38 3.91 22.88 15.98
CA VAL A 38 3.52 21.80 15.07
C VAL A 38 4.78 21.15 14.50
N LYS A 39 4.79 19.81 14.46
CA LYS A 39 5.92 19.04 13.89
C LYS A 39 6.25 19.52 12.48
N SER A 40 7.55 19.68 12.18
CA SER A 40 8.04 20.33 10.96
C SER A 40 7.42 19.79 9.68
N LEU A 41 7.25 18.47 9.55
CA LEU A 41 6.66 17.85 8.37
C LEU A 41 5.19 18.28 8.16
N ILE A 42 4.42 18.33 9.25
CA ILE A 42 3.00 18.72 9.22
C ILE A 42 2.90 20.22 8.94
N ALA A 43 3.72 21.04 9.59
CA ALA A 43 3.78 22.48 9.38
C ALA A 43 4.09 22.83 7.91
N SER A 44 5.11 22.19 7.32
CA SER A 44 5.48 22.40 5.91
C SER A 44 4.38 21.93 4.95
N SER A 45 3.73 20.80 5.22
CA SER A 45 2.66 20.29 4.35
C SER A 45 1.45 21.23 4.33
N LEU A 46 1.04 21.75 5.49
CA LEU A 46 -0.04 22.72 5.61
C LEU A 46 0.31 24.05 4.94
N ALA A 47 1.55 24.53 5.12
CA ALA A 47 2.00 25.77 4.52
C ALA A 47 2.02 25.72 2.98
N ILE A 48 2.42 24.58 2.40
CA ILE A 48 2.38 24.36 0.95
C ILE A 48 0.93 24.36 0.44
N GLU A 49 -0.01 23.69 1.12
CA GLU A 49 -1.43 23.71 0.73
C GLU A 49 -1.98 25.15 0.75
N VAL A 50 -1.74 25.90 1.82
CA VAL A 50 -2.19 27.31 1.92
C VAL A 50 -1.58 28.17 0.81
N SER A 51 -0.31 27.95 0.47
CA SER A 51 0.36 28.62 -0.65
C SER A 51 -0.29 28.30 -2.00
N ILE A 52 -0.64 27.04 -2.26
CA ILE A 52 -1.33 26.63 -3.48
C ILE A 52 -2.74 27.24 -3.56
N LEU A 53 -3.48 27.26 -2.46
CA LEU A 53 -4.80 27.91 -2.39
C LEU A 53 -4.72 29.41 -2.63
N ASN A 54 -3.74 30.09 -2.02
CA ASN A 54 -3.45 31.51 -2.28
C ASN A 54 -3.18 31.74 -3.77
N ASN A 55 -2.29 30.95 -4.36
CA ASN A 55 -1.91 31.09 -5.76
C ASN A 55 -3.09 30.81 -6.69
N PHE A 56 -3.90 29.80 -6.40
CA PHE A 56 -5.12 29.50 -7.15
C PHE A 56 -6.10 30.67 -7.12
N PHE A 57 -6.34 31.24 -5.94
CA PHE A 57 -7.30 32.33 -5.77
C PHE A 57 -6.88 33.57 -6.56
N TRP A 58 -5.64 34.03 -6.38
CA TRP A 58 -5.12 35.20 -7.11
C TRP A 58 -5.07 34.98 -8.62
N ASN A 59 -4.64 33.79 -9.06
CA ASN A 59 -4.66 33.46 -10.48
C ASN A 59 -6.08 33.44 -11.06
N SER A 60 -7.07 33.02 -10.26
CA SER A 60 -8.47 32.97 -10.66
C SER A 60 -9.12 34.35 -10.83
N ILE A 61 -8.75 35.32 -9.98
CA ILE A 61 -9.36 36.65 -9.97
C ILE A 61 -8.55 37.71 -10.72
N TRP A 62 -7.25 37.50 -10.97
CA TRP A 62 -6.36 38.51 -11.54
C TRP A 62 -5.63 38.08 -12.82
N THR A 63 -5.02 36.89 -12.82
CA THR A 63 -4.20 36.42 -13.97
C THR A 63 -5.07 35.99 -15.15
N TRP A 64 -6.12 35.21 -14.88
CA TRP A 64 -7.04 34.66 -15.89
C TRP A 64 -8.49 35.13 -15.67
N ARG A 65 -8.68 36.34 -15.14
CA ARG A 65 -10.00 36.95 -14.92
C ARG A 65 -10.83 37.03 -16.21
N ASP A 66 -10.15 37.19 -17.34
CA ASP A 66 -10.73 37.41 -18.66
C ASP A 66 -11.14 36.12 -19.38
N ARG A 67 -10.90 34.94 -18.80
CA ARG A 67 -11.30 33.66 -19.38
C ARG A 67 -12.69 33.23 -18.87
N GLU A 68 -13.44 32.51 -19.71
CA GLU A 68 -14.64 31.79 -19.25
C GLU A 68 -14.27 30.80 -18.15
N GLN A 69 -14.92 30.96 -16.99
CA GLN A 69 -14.60 30.20 -15.80
C GLN A 69 -15.53 28.98 -15.68
N GLU A 70 -14.93 27.78 -15.66
CA GLU A 70 -15.60 26.59 -15.12
C GLU A 70 -15.86 26.77 -13.60
N ASP A 71 -16.64 25.86 -13.02
CA ASP A 71 -16.84 25.76 -11.58
C ASP A 71 -15.51 25.82 -10.82
N ILE A 72 -15.46 26.66 -9.77
CA ILE A 72 -14.24 27.00 -9.04
C ILE A 72 -13.51 25.76 -8.51
N TRP A 73 -14.24 24.72 -8.13
CA TRP A 73 -13.64 23.50 -7.59
C TRP A 73 -13.05 22.59 -8.67
N VAL A 74 -13.60 22.60 -9.89
CA VAL A 74 -12.97 21.90 -11.03
C VAL A 74 -11.65 22.55 -11.36
N ARG A 75 -11.63 23.88 -11.40
CA ARG A 75 -10.41 24.65 -11.64
C ARG A 75 -9.41 24.40 -10.53
N LEU A 76 -9.84 24.35 -9.27
CA LEU A 76 -8.96 24.02 -8.14
C LEU A 76 -8.31 22.64 -8.29
N LEU A 77 -9.09 21.62 -8.66
CA LEU A 77 -8.56 20.27 -8.90
C LEU A 77 -7.58 20.25 -10.08
N LYS A 78 -7.92 20.88 -11.21
CA LYS A 78 -7.02 21.03 -12.36
C LYS A 78 -5.75 21.78 -11.98
N TYR A 79 -5.86 22.81 -11.14
CA TYR A 79 -4.73 23.62 -10.67
C TYR A 79 -3.76 22.78 -9.84
N HIS A 80 -4.26 21.97 -8.89
CA HIS A 80 -3.41 21.07 -8.10
C HIS A 80 -2.68 20.08 -9.00
N VAL A 81 -3.38 19.45 -9.95
CA VAL A 81 -2.76 18.55 -10.93
C VAL A 81 -1.69 19.27 -11.74
N ALA A 82 -1.96 20.50 -12.20
CA ALA A 82 -1.00 21.28 -12.95
C ALA A 82 0.25 21.56 -12.11
N VAL A 83 0.10 22.09 -10.90
CA VAL A 83 1.19 22.41 -9.97
C VAL A 83 2.02 21.17 -9.65
N SER A 84 1.39 20.03 -9.36
CA SER A 84 2.08 18.76 -9.10
C SER A 84 2.90 18.31 -10.32
N LEU A 85 2.34 18.39 -11.54
CA LEU A 85 3.07 18.04 -12.75
C LEU A 85 4.26 18.97 -13.01
N GLY A 86 4.10 20.29 -12.86
CA GLY A 86 5.22 21.20 -13.06
C GLY A 86 6.29 21.07 -11.98
N ALA A 87 5.92 20.64 -10.78
CA ALA A 87 6.89 20.36 -9.74
C ALA A 87 7.66 19.03 -9.98
N ILE A 88 7.07 18.04 -10.66
CA ILE A 88 7.80 16.89 -11.21
C ILE A 88 8.81 17.35 -12.28
N ILE A 89 8.41 18.25 -13.18
CA ILE A 89 9.31 18.81 -14.20
C ILE A 89 10.48 19.56 -13.54
N ASN A 90 10.19 20.36 -12.51
CA ASN A 90 11.21 21.05 -11.71
C ASN A 90 12.25 20.06 -11.17
N MET A 91 11.80 19.05 -10.42
CA MET A 91 12.71 18.08 -9.79
C MET A 91 13.44 17.19 -10.79
N GLY A 92 12.79 16.85 -11.90
CA GLY A 92 13.43 16.11 -12.98
C GLY A 92 14.57 16.91 -13.62
N ALA A 93 14.35 18.21 -13.86
CA ALA A 93 15.38 19.11 -14.36
C ALA A 93 16.53 19.27 -13.34
N ASP A 94 16.23 19.49 -12.07
CA ASP A 94 17.23 19.56 -10.99
C ASP A 94 18.11 18.31 -10.98
N PHE A 95 17.47 17.13 -10.98
CA PHE A 95 18.19 15.85 -10.95
C PHE A 95 19.09 15.65 -12.17
N LEU A 96 18.58 15.94 -13.36
CA LEU A 96 19.34 15.77 -14.59
C LEU A 96 20.54 16.72 -14.61
N LEU A 97 20.34 17.99 -14.29
CA LEU A 97 21.42 18.99 -14.27
C LEU A 97 22.50 18.62 -13.26
N LEU A 98 22.13 18.19 -12.06
CA LEU A 98 23.10 17.78 -11.04
C LEU A 98 23.89 16.53 -11.44
N LYS A 99 23.32 15.66 -12.29
CA LYS A 99 23.97 14.43 -12.73
C LYS A 99 24.78 14.60 -14.01
N SER A 100 24.33 15.45 -14.93
CA SER A 100 24.93 15.60 -16.26
C SER A 100 25.83 16.82 -16.40
N THR A 101 25.90 17.68 -15.39
CA THR A 101 26.70 18.92 -15.41
C THR A 101 27.43 19.11 -14.08
N THR A 102 28.37 20.07 -14.06
CA THR A 102 29.08 20.51 -12.86
C THR A 102 28.34 21.63 -12.11
N MET A 103 27.07 21.89 -12.43
CA MET A 103 26.29 22.94 -11.79
C MET A 103 26.18 22.73 -10.28
N GLN A 104 26.30 23.81 -9.52
CA GLN A 104 26.05 23.80 -8.09
C GLN A 104 24.55 23.60 -7.80
N TYR A 105 24.23 23.04 -6.63
CA TYR A 105 22.86 22.74 -6.21
C TYR A 105 21.88 23.91 -6.40
N ILE A 106 22.26 25.11 -5.96
CA ILE A 106 21.42 26.30 -6.06
C ILE A 106 21.16 26.68 -7.52
N GLN A 107 22.18 26.58 -8.38
CA GLN A 107 22.07 26.91 -9.80
C GLN A 107 21.15 25.95 -10.53
N ALA A 108 21.32 24.64 -10.30
CA ALA A 108 20.44 23.62 -10.86
C ALA A 108 18.99 23.84 -10.40
N HIS A 109 18.78 24.09 -9.09
CA HIS A 109 17.46 24.34 -8.51
C HIS A 109 16.77 25.58 -9.11
N CYS A 110 17.49 26.67 -9.35
CA CYS A 110 16.94 27.85 -10.02
C CYS A 110 16.45 27.53 -11.44
N VAL A 111 17.21 26.70 -12.19
CA VAL A 111 16.83 26.30 -13.55
C VAL A 111 15.61 25.37 -13.52
N GLY A 112 15.56 24.40 -12.60
CA GLY A 112 14.39 23.53 -12.45
C GLY A 112 13.14 24.30 -12.06
N VAL A 113 13.22 25.22 -11.09
CA VAL A 113 12.09 26.07 -10.68
C VAL A 113 11.58 26.88 -11.87
N PHE A 114 12.49 27.42 -12.69
CA PHE A 114 12.11 28.16 -13.90
C PHE A 114 11.43 27.26 -14.94
N ALA A 115 11.97 26.08 -15.22
CA ALA A 115 11.37 25.12 -16.16
C ALA A 115 9.98 24.65 -15.69
N GLY A 116 9.85 24.29 -14.41
CA GLY A 116 8.59 23.92 -13.79
C GLY A 116 7.57 25.07 -13.80
N SER A 117 8.02 26.31 -13.57
CA SER A 117 7.20 27.52 -13.69
C SER A 117 6.61 27.70 -15.09
N ILE A 118 7.43 27.58 -16.14
CA ILE A 118 6.98 27.70 -17.53
C ILE A 118 5.93 26.62 -17.83
N PHE A 119 6.22 25.36 -17.47
CA PHE A 119 5.29 24.26 -17.68
C PHE A 119 3.96 24.50 -16.93
N ASN A 120 4.03 24.89 -15.66
CA ASN A 120 2.88 25.22 -14.83
C ASN A 120 2.05 26.34 -15.44
N PHE A 121 2.68 27.41 -15.91
CA PHE A 121 1.98 28.51 -16.57
C PHE A 121 1.25 28.05 -17.82
N LEU A 122 1.95 27.35 -18.73
CA LEU A 122 1.38 26.90 -20.00
C LEU A 122 0.21 25.94 -19.79
N LEU A 123 0.34 25.01 -18.84
CA LEU A 123 -0.72 24.06 -18.52
C LEU A 123 -1.92 24.77 -17.89
N ASN A 124 -1.69 25.72 -16.99
CA ASN A 124 -2.79 26.49 -16.39
C ASN A 124 -3.50 27.40 -17.40
N ASP A 125 -2.76 28.07 -18.30
CA ASP A 125 -3.34 28.92 -19.35
C ASP A 125 -4.14 28.10 -20.38
N LYS A 126 -3.69 26.88 -20.70
CA LYS A 126 -4.34 26.04 -21.71
C LYS A 126 -5.44 25.13 -21.16
N TRP A 127 -5.37 24.70 -19.90
CA TRP A 127 -6.26 23.65 -19.37
C TRP A 127 -7.04 24.05 -18.11
N THR A 128 -6.36 24.62 -17.12
CA THR A 128 -7.00 24.96 -15.83
C THR A 128 -7.98 26.11 -15.99
N PHE A 129 -7.56 27.19 -16.64
CA PHE A 129 -8.33 28.42 -16.79
C PHE A 129 -8.91 28.61 -18.19
N ASN A 130 -8.81 27.61 -19.07
CA ASN A 130 -9.36 27.69 -20.41
C ASN A 130 -10.28 26.49 -20.70
N LYS A 131 -11.58 26.80 -20.81
CA LYS A 131 -12.67 25.83 -21.01
C LYS A 131 -12.66 25.16 -22.39
N LYS A 132 -11.94 25.70 -23.39
CA LYS A 132 -11.94 25.18 -24.77
C LYS A 132 -11.14 23.88 -24.95
N LEU A 133 -10.24 23.53 -24.03
CA LEU A 133 -9.38 22.35 -24.17
C LEU A 133 -10.12 21.08 -23.72
N THR A 134 -10.69 20.36 -24.67
CA THR A 134 -11.40 19.10 -24.40
C THR A 134 -10.45 17.92 -24.58
N ILE A 135 -10.10 17.25 -23.48
CA ILE A 135 -9.28 16.04 -23.52
C ILE A 135 -10.17 14.87 -23.99
N HIS A 136 -9.82 14.26 -25.12
CA HIS A 136 -10.54 13.12 -25.68
C HIS A 136 -9.85 11.76 -25.42
N ARG A 137 -8.52 11.73 -25.25
CA ARG A 137 -7.72 10.49 -25.11
C ARG A 137 -7.41 10.15 -23.64
N TRP A 138 -8.44 10.01 -22.81
CA TRP A 138 -8.28 9.65 -21.39
C TRP A 138 -7.58 8.30 -21.17
N ASP A 139 -7.74 7.34 -22.08
CA ASP A 139 -7.04 6.05 -22.03
C ASP A 139 -5.51 6.24 -22.14
N ALA A 140 -5.06 7.05 -23.10
CA ALA A 140 -3.62 7.29 -23.32
C ALA A 140 -2.98 7.99 -22.11
N ILE A 141 -3.70 8.96 -21.52
CA ILE A 141 -3.24 9.63 -20.30
C ILE A 141 -3.16 8.66 -19.13
N LEU A 142 -4.12 7.73 -19.01
CA LEU A 142 -4.05 6.68 -18.00
C LEU A 142 -2.81 5.81 -18.16
N PHE A 143 -2.55 5.31 -19.37
CA PHE A 143 -1.40 4.44 -19.62
C PHE A 143 -0.07 5.15 -19.41
N LEU A 144 0.04 6.41 -19.83
CA LEU A 144 1.21 7.23 -19.54
C LEU A 144 1.40 7.42 -18.03
N PHE A 145 0.34 7.74 -17.31
CA PHE A 145 0.38 7.92 -15.85
C PHE A 145 0.79 6.64 -15.12
N ILE A 146 0.20 5.49 -15.48
CA ILE A 146 0.56 4.19 -14.92
C ILE A 146 2.02 3.86 -15.26
N GLY A 147 2.45 4.08 -16.50
CA GLY A 147 3.84 3.85 -16.91
C GLY A 147 4.84 4.68 -16.11
N LEU A 148 4.54 5.95 -15.85
CA LEU A 148 5.37 6.83 -15.03
C LEU A 148 5.44 6.36 -13.57
N ILE A 149 4.31 5.98 -12.96
CA ILE A 149 4.30 5.44 -11.59
C ILE A 149 5.06 4.12 -11.52
N THR A 150 4.81 3.20 -12.45
CA THR A 150 5.51 1.91 -12.50
C THR A 150 7.01 2.09 -12.66
N TYR A 151 7.44 3.01 -13.52
CA TYR A 151 8.86 3.34 -13.66
C TYR A 151 9.46 3.82 -12.33
N PHE A 152 8.74 4.67 -11.62
CA PHE A 152 9.16 5.15 -10.30
C PHE A 152 9.20 4.03 -9.24
N GLU A 153 8.18 3.18 -9.20
CA GLU A 153 8.11 2.00 -8.33
C GLU A 153 9.29 1.05 -8.58
N ILE A 154 9.69 0.83 -9.84
CA ILE A 154 10.86 0.03 -10.21
C ILE A 154 12.16 0.63 -9.67
N ILE A 155 12.34 1.96 -9.78
CA ILE A 155 13.52 2.64 -9.24
C ILE A 155 13.59 2.47 -7.72
N LEU A 156 12.47 2.65 -7.02
CA LEU A 156 12.41 2.46 -5.57
C LEU A 156 12.68 1.00 -5.18
N ALA A 157 12.02 0.06 -5.84
CA ALA A 157 12.14 -1.38 -5.56
C ALA A 157 13.57 -1.90 -5.69
N ARG A 158 14.38 -1.29 -6.56
CA ARG A 158 15.81 -1.60 -6.72
C ARG A 158 16.71 -0.99 -5.64
N ARG A 159 16.29 0.10 -5.00
CA ARG A 159 17.13 0.87 -4.05
C ARG A 159 16.90 0.52 -2.59
N VAL A 160 15.74 -0.02 -2.25
CA VAL A 160 15.38 -0.35 -0.86
C VAL A 160 15.61 -1.83 -0.63
N GLU A 161 16.24 -2.18 0.50
CA GLU A 161 16.38 -3.58 0.93
C GLU A 161 15.00 -4.24 1.13
N LEU A 162 14.93 -5.58 1.11
CA LEU A 162 13.68 -6.30 1.41
C LEU A 162 13.25 -6.03 2.85
N PHE A 163 11.95 -5.85 3.05
CA PHE A 163 11.37 -5.88 4.39
C PHE A 163 11.35 -7.32 4.91
N PHE A 164 11.41 -7.51 6.23
CA PHE A 164 11.38 -8.83 6.87
C PHE A 164 10.27 -9.76 6.36
N ASP A 165 9.06 -9.25 6.11
CA ASP A 165 7.97 -10.09 5.57
C ASP A 165 8.26 -10.51 4.11
N GLU A 166 8.84 -9.64 3.28
CA GLU A 166 9.23 -9.97 1.90
C GLU A 166 10.38 -10.98 1.86
N ALA A 167 11.39 -10.78 2.71
CA ALA A 167 12.50 -11.72 2.85
C ALA A 167 11.98 -13.08 3.33
N TYR A 168 11.02 -13.09 4.26
CA TYR A 168 10.38 -14.30 4.75
C TYR A 168 9.58 -15.02 3.65
N TYR A 169 8.81 -14.31 2.83
CA TYR A 169 8.13 -14.91 1.68
C TYR A 169 9.10 -15.36 0.58
N TRP A 170 10.29 -14.74 0.47
CA TRP A 170 11.35 -15.28 -0.38
C TRP A 170 11.93 -16.60 0.18
N VAL A 171 12.09 -16.74 1.49
CA VAL A 171 12.47 -18.03 2.10
C VAL A 171 11.40 -19.08 1.82
N TRP A 172 10.11 -18.73 1.86
CA TRP A 172 9.03 -19.64 1.44
C TRP A 172 9.16 -20.07 -0.02
N ALA A 173 9.58 -19.16 -0.89
CA ALA A 173 9.84 -19.46 -2.30
C ALA A 173 10.98 -20.49 -2.48
N GLN A 174 11.88 -20.63 -1.50
CA GLN A 174 12.91 -21.69 -1.50
C GLN A 174 12.37 -23.04 -1.00
N HIS A 175 11.21 -23.04 -0.33
CA HIS A 175 10.55 -24.22 0.22
C HIS A 175 9.10 -24.29 -0.28
N LEU A 176 8.92 -24.55 -1.58
CA LEU A 176 7.59 -24.59 -2.21
C LEU A 176 6.69 -25.62 -1.53
N SER A 177 5.57 -25.14 -1.00
CA SER A 177 4.57 -25.94 -0.28
C SER A 177 3.16 -25.57 -0.75
N PRO A 178 2.18 -26.49 -0.69
CA PRO A 178 0.76 -26.16 -0.91
C PRO A 178 0.17 -25.23 0.16
N GLY A 179 0.84 -25.04 1.29
CA GLY A 179 0.45 -24.09 2.33
C GLY A 179 1.57 -23.72 3.28
N TYR A 180 1.39 -22.58 3.95
CA TYR A 180 2.32 -22.04 4.92
C TYR A 180 1.56 -21.55 6.15
N LEU A 181 2.27 -21.34 7.27
CA LEU A 181 1.64 -20.97 8.54
C LEU A 181 0.84 -19.67 8.44
N ASP A 182 1.41 -18.62 7.86
CA ASP A 182 0.73 -17.32 7.81
C ASP A 182 -0.31 -17.26 6.69
N HIS A 183 0.01 -17.75 5.49
CA HIS A 183 -0.81 -17.51 4.30
C HIS A 183 -0.80 -18.68 3.30
N PRO A 184 -1.78 -18.73 2.39
CA PRO A 184 -1.77 -19.57 1.20
C PRO A 184 -0.56 -19.31 0.27
N PRO A 185 -0.27 -20.22 -0.68
CA PRO A 185 1.08 -20.36 -1.23
C PRO A 185 1.41 -19.43 -2.42
N PHE A 186 0.45 -18.68 -2.96
CA PHE A 186 0.64 -17.94 -4.21
C PHE A 186 1.77 -16.90 -4.14
N VAL A 187 1.96 -16.25 -2.98
CA VAL A 187 3.05 -15.28 -2.78
C VAL A 187 4.43 -15.92 -2.95
N ALA A 188 4.63 -17.14 -2.44
CA ALA A 188 5.88 -17.87 -2.57
C ALA A 188 6.08 -18.33 -4.02
N TRP A 189 5.02 -18.80 -4.68
CA TRP A 189 5.08 -19.28 -6.06
C TRP A 189 5.46 -18.18 -7.04
N ILE A 190 4.86 -17.00 -6.92
CA ILE A 190 5.15 -15.89 -7.83
C ILE A 190 6.55 -15.31 -7.60
N ILE A 191 7.02 -15.28 -6.35
CA ILE A 191 8.41 -14.90 -6.02
C ILE A 191 9.37 -15.92 -6.63
N TYR A 192 9.13 -17.23 -6.44
CA TYR A 192 9.98 -18.30 -6.97
C TYR A 192 10.14 -18.19 -8.49
N ILE A 193 9.02 -18.07 -9.23
CA ILE A 193 9.04 -17.92 -10.69
C ILE A 193 9.85 -16.70 -11.09
N SER A 194 9.61 -15.56 -10.44
CA SER A 194 10.28 -14.30 -10.78
C SER A 194 11.78 -14.33 -10.49
N THR A 195 12.19 -14.79 -9.31
CA THR A 195 13.62 -14.86 -8.96
C THR A 195 14.38 -15.95 -9.72
N SER A 196 13.68 -16.98 -10.22
CA SER A 196 14.28 -17.99 -11.10
C SER A 196 14.61 -17.43 -12.49
N ILE A 197 13.88 -16.40 -12.94
CA ILE A 197 14.08 -15.76 -14.26
C ILE A 197 14.98 -14.52 -14.15
N LEU A 198 14.73 -13.66 -13.15
CA LEU A 198 15.38 -12.35 -12.98
C LEU A 198 16.55 -12.38 -11.99
N GLY A 199 16.81 -13.52 -11.35
CA GLY A 199 17.83 -13.69 -10.33
C GLY A 199 17.39 -13.25 -8.93
N LYS A 200 18.22 -13.62 -7.94
CA LYS A 200 18.06 -13.25 -6.52
C LYS A 200 18.42 -11.78 -6.31
N THR A 201 17.45 -10.90 -6.54
CA THR A 201 17.57 -9.45 -6.32
C THR A 201 16.28 -8.89 -5.72
N GLU A 202 16.34 -7.73 -5.04
CA GLU A 202 15.15 -7.09 -4.47
C GLU A 202 14.11 -6.77 -5.55
N LEU A 203 14.60 -6.35 -6.73
CA LEU A 203 13.76 -6.12 -7.88
C LEU A 203 13.15 -7.43 -8.39
N GLY A 204 13.92 -8.51 -8.46
CA GLY A 204 13.43 -9.84 -8.85
C GLY A 204 12.30 -10.34 -7.95
N VAL A 205 12.34 -10.05 -6.65
CA VAL A 205 11.26 -10.37 -5.71
C VAL A 205 10.02 -9.49 -5.93
N ARG A 206 10.19 -8.20 -6.23
CA ARG A 206 9.08 -7.21 -6.27
C ARG A 206 8.43 -6.97 -7.63
N ILE A 207 9.10 -7.27 -8.74
CA ILE A 207 8.58 -6.98 -10.10
C ILE A 207 7.16 -7.55 -10.34
N PRO A 208 6.84 -8.80 -9.98
CA PRO A 208 5.50 -9.33 -10.22
C PRO A 208 4.42 -8.54 -9.49
N PHE A 209 4.73 -8.03 -8.30
CA PHE A 209 3.83 -7.25 -7.46
C PHE A 209 3.60 -5.85 -8.04
N ILE A 210 4.66 -5.21 -8.56
CA ILE A 210 4.55 -3.94 -9.29
C ILE A 210 3.67 -4.10 -10.55
N VAL A 211 3.86 -5.20 -11.29
CA VAL A 211 3.02 -5.50 -12.45
C VAL A 211 1.56 -5.69 -12.03
N LEU A 212 1.29 -6.48 -10.98
CA LEU A 212 -0.06 -6.71 -10.47
C LEU A 212 -0.75 -5.43 -9.97
N SER A 213 -0.02 -4.51 -9.34
CA SER A 213 -0.58 -3.22 -8.89
C SER A 213 -1.01 -2.34 -10.06
N SER A 214 -0.21 -2.32 -11.14
CA SER A 214 -0.52 -1.63 -12.38
C SER A 214 -1.68 -2.26 -13.13
N LEU A 215 -1.71 -3.58 -13.23
CA LEU A 215 -2.85 -4.29 -13.80
C LEU A 215 -4.12 -4.06 -12.98
N THR A 216 -4.03 -4.03 -11.64
CA THR A 216 -5.17 -3.72 -10.77
C THR A 216 -5.73 -2.33 -11.08
N THR A 217 -4.87 -1.33 -11.29
CA THR A 217 -5.29 0.04 -11.67
C THR A 217 -6.02 0.05 -13.02
N ILE A 218 -5.50 -0.69 -14.00
CA ILE A 218 -6.13 -0.86 -15.32
C ILE A 218 -7.49 -1.57 -15.18
N LEU A 219 -7.59 -2.60 -14.34
CA LEU A 219 -8.85 -3.31 -14.10
C LEU A 219 -9.88 -2.41 -13.41
N VAL A 220 -9.48 -1.58 -12.44
CA VAL A 220 -10.37 -0.58 -11.83
C VAL A 220 -10.88 0.40 -12.89
N TYR A 221 -10.03 0.85 -13.82
CA TYR A 221 -10.46 1.67 -14.95
C TYR A 221 -11.53 0.97 -15.80
N TYR A 222 -11.31 -0.29 -16.17
CA TYR A 222 -12.28 -1.06 -16.95
C TYR A 222 -13.60 -1.26 -16.20
N LEU A 223 -13.56 -1.60 -14.92
CA LEU A 223 -14.75 -1.74 -14.08
C LEU A 223 -15.52 -0.42 -14.01
N ALA A 224 -14.82 0.68 -13.76
CA ALA A 224 -15.41 2.01 -13.70
C ALA A 224 -16.03 2.42 -15.05
N TYR A 225 -15.36 2.13 -16.17
CA TYR A 225 -15.91 2.38 -17.49
C TYR A 225 -17.16 1.52 -17.77
N GLU A 226 -17.15 0.27 -17.35
CA GLU A 226 -18.28 -0.65 -17.54
C GLU A 226 -19.53 -0.21 -16.77
N ILE A 227 -19.34 0.42 -15.61
CA ILE A 227 -20.40 0.95 -14.74
C ILE A 227 -20.86 2.33 -15.19
N LEU A 228 -19.93 3.25 -15.43
CA LEU A 228 -20.19 4.68 -15.65
C LEU A 228 -20.35 5.06 -17.13
N ARG A 229 -19.87 4.22 -18.06
CA ARG A 229 -19.90 4.42 -19.52
C ARG A 229 -19.28 5.75 -19.96
N ASN A 230 -18.26 6.19 -19.24
CA ASN A 230 -17.58 7.45 -19.49
C ASN A 230 -16.09 7.31 -19.17
N LYS A 231 -15.23 7.47 -20.19
CA LYS A 231 -13.77 7.30 -20.06
C LYS A 231 -13.15 8.31 -19.10
N LYS A 232 -13.64 9.55 -19.06
CA LYS A 232 -13.17 10.57 -18.12
C LYS A 232 -13.46 10.17 -16.67
N MET A 233 -14.69 9.75 -16.38
CA MET A 233 -15.04 9.30 -15.02
C MET A 233 -14.26 8.03 -14.65
N ALA A 234 -14.10 7.09 -15.58
CA ALA A 234 -13.32 5.89 -15.36
C ALA A 234 -11.84 6.21 -15.04
N PHE A 235 -11.23 7.14 -15.76
CA PHE A 235 -9.86 7.61 -15.50
C PHE A 235 -9.75 8.14 -14.07
N TRP A 236 -10.65 9.04 -13.67
CA TRP A 236 -10.62 9.63 -12.33
C TRP A 236 -10.88 8.61 -11.23
N SER A 237 -11.67 7.56 -11.49
CA SER A 237 -11.87 6.47 -10.52
C SER A 237 -10.63 5.60 -10.35
N ALA A 238 -9.91 5.29 -11.43
CA ALA A 238 -8.63 4.57 -11.35
C ALA A 238 -7.53 5.44 -10.72
N PHE A 239 -7.49 6.72 -11.07
CA PHE A 239 -6.60 7.70 -10.47
C PHE A 239 -6.84 7.84 -8.97
N TYR A 240 -8.10 7.83 -8.51
CA TYR A 240 -8.45 7.86 -7.09
C TYR A 240 -7.79 6.73 -6.29
N VAL A 241 -7.75 5.51 -6.82
CA VAL A 241 -7.10 4.37 -6.16
C VAL A 241 -5.60 4.61 -5.98
N ARG A 242 -4.94 5.17 -7.01
CA ARG A 242 -3.53 5.58 -6.96
C ARG A 242 -3.25 6.79 -6.05
N LEU A 243 -4.28 7.50 -5.59
CA LEU A 243 -4.13 8.54 -4.56
C LEU A 243 -4.15 7.98 -3.14
N LEU A 244 -4.56 6.72 -2.96
CA LEU A 244 -4.55 6.09 -1.63
C LEU A 244 -3.11 5.73 -1.26
N PRO A 245 -2.54 6.27 -0.17
CA PRO A 245 -1.12 6.08 0.16
C PRO A 245 -0.72 4.61 0.24
N LEU A 246 -1.56 3.78 0.90
CA LEU A 246 -1.26 2.37 1.07
C LEU A 246 -1.29 1.59 -0.25
N PHE A 247 -2.07 2.00 -1.26
CA PHE A 247 -2.11 1.27 -2.54
C PHE A 247 -0.75 1.28 -3.25
N ASN A 248 -0.05 2.41 -3.22
CA ASN A 248 1.27 2.50 -3.87
C ASN A 248 2.36 1.81 -3.05
N ILE A 249 2.28 1.84 -1.72
CA ILE A 249 3.23 1.11 -0.86
C ILE A 249 3.05 -0.40 -1.06
N VAL A 250 1.82 -0.91 -0.89
CA VAL A 250 1.50 -2.33 -1.14
C VAL A 250 1.77 -2.73 -2.60
N GLY A 251 1.63 -1.77 -3.52
CA GLY A 251 1.92 -1.95 -4.93
C GLY A 251 3.38 -2.29 -5.24
N ILE A 252 4.32 -1.93 -4.36
CA ILE A 252 5.74 -2.27 -4.46
C ILE A 252 6.07 -3.54 -3.67
N LEU A 253 5.45 -3.71 -2.50
CA LEU A 253 5.81 -4.78 -1.56
C LEU A 253 5.40 -6.17 -2.06
N ALA A 254 6.31 -7.14 -1.89
CA ALA A 254 6.08 -8.55 -2.17
C ALA A 254 5.27 -9.25 -1.07
N ILE A 255 4.02 -8.81 -0.87
CA ILE A 255 3.11 -9.31 0.16
C ILE A 255 1.79 -9.86 -0.44
N PRO A 256 1.04 -10.74 0.27
CA PRO A 256 -0.17 -11.39 -0.26
C PRO A 256 -1.33 -10.44 -0.60
N ASP A 257 -1.36 -9.24 -0.01
CA ASP A 257 -2.42 -8.25 -0.23
C ASP A 257 -2.46 -7.73 -1.66
N ASN A 258 -1.30 -7.57 -2.31
CA ASN A 258 -1.23 -7.08 -3.68
C ASN A 258 -1.86 -8.04 -4.71
N PRO A 259 -1.50 -9.34 -4.78
CA PRO A 259 -2.19 -10.27 -5.67
C PRO A 259 -3.66 -10.49 -5.28
N LEU A 260 -4.02 -10.35 -3.98
CA LEU A 260 -5.42 -10.32 -3.57
C LEU A 260 -6.17 -9.16 -4.24
N PHE A 261 -5.63 -7.94 -4.25
CA PHE A 261 -6.29 -6.78 -4.88
C PHE A 261 -6.54 -6.99 -6.37
N PHE A 262 -5.59 -7.62 -7.06
CA PHE A 262 -5.73 -7.99 -8.46
C PHE A 262 -6.87 -9.00 -8.67
N PHE A 263 -6.85 -10.15 -8.00
CA PHE A 263 -7.89 -11.17 -8.18
C PHE A 263 -9.25 -10.72 -7.65
N TRP A 264 -9.30 -9.90 -6.61
CA TRP A 264 -10.52 -9.28 -6.09
C TRP A 264 -11.20 -8.39 -7.13
N THR A 265 -10.40 -7.57 -7.83
CA THR A 265 -10.88 -6.70 -8.92
C THR A 265 -11.29 -7.49 -10.14
N LEU A 266 -10.48 -8.47 -10.54
CA LEU A 266 -10.79 -9.33 -11.67
C LEU A 266 -12.08 -10.12 -11.44
N TYR A 267 -12.25 -10.69 -10.25
CA TYR A 267 -13.46 -11.40 -9.85
C TYR A 267 -14.67 -10.48 -9.95
N ALA A 268 -14.61 -9.27 -9.36
CA ALA A 268 -15.68 -8.29 -9.41
C ALA A 268 -16.11 -7.93 -10.85
N ILE A 269 -15.18 -7.81 -11.79
CA ILE A 269 -15.48 -7.55 -13.21
C ILE A 269 -16.19 -8.75 -13.83
N ILE A 270 -15.65 -9.95 -13.63
CA ILE A 270 -16.16 -11.17 -14.28
C ILE A 270 -17.57 -11.50 -13.78
N THR A 271 -17.82 -11.45 -12.46
CA THR A 271 -19.15 -11.72 -11.92
C THR A 271 -20.15 -10.60 -12.27
N TYR A 272 -19.72 -9.34 -12.37
CA TYR A 272 -20.58 -8.27 -12.90
C TYR A 272 -21.01 -8.55 -14.34
N ARG A 273 -20.08 -9.00 -15.20
CA ARG A 273 -20.39 -9.42 -16.57
C ARG A 273 -21.27 -10.66 -16.62
N ALA A 274 -21.03 -11.66 -15.77
CA ALA A 274 -21.84 -12.86 -15.67
C ALA A 274 -23.31 -12.52 -15.36
N ILE A 275 -23.53 -11.63 -14.38
CA ILE A 275 -24.87 -11.19 -13.98
C ILE A 275 -25.54 -10.35 -15.07
N LYS A 276 -24.78 -9.49 -15.76
CA LYS A 276 -25.34 -8.59 -16.78
C LYS A 276 -25.64 -9.28 -18.12
N SER A 277 -24.72 -10.12 -18.60
CA SER A 277 -24.83 -10.81 -19.90
C SER A 277 -25.65 -12.09 -19.82
N GLY A 278 -25.68 -12.75 -18.66
CA GLY A 278 -26.26 -14.08 -18.50
C GLY A 278 -25.40 -15.20 -19.12
N GLU A 279 -24.23 -14.89 -19.67
CA GLU A 279 -23.35 -15.89 -20.28
C GLU A 279 -22.68 -16.79 -19.23
N LYS A 280 -22.85 -18.10 -19.39
CA LYS A 280 -22.39 -19.13 -18.45
C LYS A 280 -20.86 -19.14 -18.26
N LYS A 281 -20.11 -18.86 -19.34
CA LYS A 281 -18.63 -18.89 -19.34
C LYS A 281 -18.01 -18.00 -18.25
N PHE A 282 -18.63 -16.85 -17.97
CA PHE A 282 -18.11 -15.94 -16.96
C PHE A 282 -18.21 -16.50 -15.54
N TRP A 283 -19.20 -17.35 -15.24
CA TRP A 283 -19.24 -18.03 -13.95
C TRP A 283 -18.04 -18.97 -13.78
N TYR A 284 -17.71 -19.77 -14.79
CA TYR A 284 -16.53 -20.64 -14.73
C TYR A 284 -15.22 -19.85 -14.58
N TYR A 285 -15.07 -18.74 -15.31
CA TYR A 285 -13.93 -17.83 -15.12
C TYR A 285 -13.88 -17.23 -13.71
N ALA A 286 -15.03 -16.86 -13.14
CA ALA A 286 -15.10 -16.37 -11.77
C ALA A 286 -14.64 -17.44 -10.77
N GLY A 287 -14.95 -18.72 -11.03
CA GLY A 287 -14.48 -19.84 -10.21
C GLY A 287 -12.97 -20.00 -10.19
N VAL A 288 -12.33 -19.90 -11.35
CA VAL A 288 -10.86 -19.96 -11.47
C VAL A 288 -10.22 -18.78 -10.73
N VAL A 289 -10.74 -17.56 -10.93
CA VAL A 289 -10.23 -16.36 -10.25
C VAL A 289 -10.47 -16.42 -8.74
N PHE A 290 -11.59 -16.99 -8.30
CA PHE A 290 -11.85 -17.24 -6.88
C PHE A 290 -10.82 -18.22 -6.28
N GLY A 291 -10.50 -19.30 -6.99
CA GLY A 291 -9.43 -20.23 -6.60
C GLY A 291 -8.08 -19.54 -6.42
N PHE A 292 -7.67 -18.73 -7.40
CA PHE A 292 -6.45 -17.92 -7.26
C PHE A 292 -6.52 -16.93 -6.08
N SER A 293 -7.67 -16.27 -5.88
CA SER A 293 -7.83 -15.36 -4.73
C SER A 293 -7.73 -16.09 -3.38
N LEU A 294 -8.19 -17.34 -3.27
CA LEU A 294 -7.99 -18.14 -2.06
C LEU A 294 -6.54 -18.57 -1.88
N LEU A 295 -5.83 -18.83 -2.98
CA LEU A 295 -4.41 -19.16 -2.96
C LEU A 295 -3.51 -17.96 -2.60
N THR A 296 -4.03 -16.72 -2.60
CA THR A 296 -3.30 -15.55 -2.08
C THR A 296 -3.52 -15.34 -0.59
N LYS A 297 -4.78 -15.22 -0.16
CA LYS A 297 -5.15 -14.90 1.22
C LYS A 297 -6.57 -15.41 1.50
N TYR A 298 -6.81 -15.86 2.74
CA TYR A 298 -8.12 -16.37 3.15
C TYR A 298 -9.26 -15.35 3.00
N PHE A 299 -8.96 -14.04 2.91
CA PHE A 299 -9.98 -13.03 2.60
C PHE A 299 -10.65 -13.21 1.25
N GLY A 300 -10.09 -14.00 0.33
CA GLY A 300 -10.77 -14.41 -0.90
C GLY A 300 -12.16 -15.02 -0.66
N PHE A 301 -12.43 -15.59 0.53
CA PHE A 301 -13.75 -16.11 0.90
C PHE A 301 -14.88 -15.06 0.86
N PHE A 302 -14.58 -13.76 1.00
CA PHE A 302 -15.61 -12.72 0.89
C PHE A 302 -16.18 -12.58 -0.52
N LEU A 303 -15.42 -12.94 -1.56
CA LEU A 303 -15.83 -12.78 -2.96
C LEU A 303 -17.17 -13.49 -3.30
N PRO A 304 -17.33 -14.81 -3.00
CA PRO A 304 -18.62 -15.49 -3.07
C PRO A 304 -19.70 -14.78 -2.27
N LEU A 305 -19.40 -14.44 -1.01
CA LEU A 305 -20.37 -13.93 -0.05
C LEU A 305 -20.97 -12.59 -0.52
N ILE A 306 -20.12 -11.69 -1.02
CA ILE A 306 -20.54 -10.42 -1.60
C ILE A 306 -21.44 -10.66 -2.82
N THR A 307 -21.06 -11.60 -3.69
CA THR A 307 -21.82 -11.92 -4.92
C THR A 307 -23.19 -12.51 -4.59
N PHE A 308 -23.25 -13.49 -3.68
CA PHE A 308 -24.49 -14.09 -3.22
C PHE A 308 -25.39 -13.07 -2.53
N PHE A 309 -24.83 -12.22 -1.67
CA PHE A 309 -25.59 -11.17 -0.99
C PHE A 309 -26.17 -10.16 -2.00
N PHE A 310 -25.38 -9.73 -2.99
CA PHE A 310 -25.87 -8.88 -4.06
C PHE A 310 -27.03 -9.54 -4.86
N ILE A 311 -26.88 -10.81 -5.22
CA ILE A 311 -27.91 -11.56 -5.94
C ILE A 311 -29.18 -11.67 -5.09
N PHE A 312 -29.05 -11.98 -3.80
CA PHE A 312 -30.16 -12.10 -2.86
C PHE A 312 -30.97 -10.80 -2.76
N LEU A 313 -30.30 -9.65 -2.77
CA LEU A 313 -30.92 -8.32 -2.73
C LEU A 313 -31.55 -7.88 -4.06
N THR A 314 -31.12 -8.45 -5.20
CA THR A 314 -31.49 -7.91 -6.52
C THR A 314 -32.26 -8.86 -7.43
N ASN A 315 -31.82 -10.11 -7.56
CA ASN A 315 -32.43 -11.11 -8.42
C ASN A 315 -32.23 -12.53 -7.88
N ARG A 316 -33.05 -12.91 -6.90
CA ARG A 316 -33.01 -14.22 -6.23
C ARG A 316 -33.13 -15.41 -7.19
N LYS A 317 -33.72 -15.25 -8.37
CA LYS A 317 -33.82 -16.32 -9.38
C LYS A 317 -32.45 -16.83 -9.84
N LEU A 318 -31.41 -15.99 -9.79
CA LEU A 318 -30.05 -16.41 -10.12
C LEU A 318 -29.49 -17.42 -9.12
N LEU A 319 -30.00 -17.46 -7.88
CA LEU A 319 -29.58 -18.47 -6.89
C LEU A 319 -29.96 -19.88 -7.32
N PHE A 320 -30.86 -20.08 -8.29
CA PHE A 320 -31.17 -21.41 -8.82
C PHE A 320 -30.28 -21.82 -10.00
N LYS A 321 -29.31 -20.99 -10.39
CA LYS A 321 -28.38 -21.31 -11.49
C LYS A 321 -27.24 -22.18 -10.99
N LYS A 322 -27.20 -23.42 -11.48
CA LYS A 322 -26.14 -24.40 -11.17
C LYS A 322 -24.74 -23.87 -11.49
N GLU A 323 -24.60 -23.02 -12.50
CA GLU A 323 -23.34 -22.42 -12.93
C GLU A 323 -22.66 -21.62 -11.80
N ILE A 324 -23.45 -20.97 -10.94
CA ILE A 324 -22.91 -20.24 -9.77
C ILE A 324 -22.31 -21.23 -8.77
N TYR A 325 -22.95 -22.35 -8.51
CA TYR A 325 -22.40 -23.33 -7.56
C TYR A 325 -21.16 -24.03 -8.14
N PHE A 326 -21.18 -24.37 -9.42
CA PHE A 326 -20.02 -24.95 -10.10
C PHE A 326 -18.82 -23.99 -10.12
N SER A 327 -19.02 -22.68 -10.25
CA SER A 327 -17.90 -21.74 -10.16
C SER A 327 -17.21 -21.80 -8.80
N HIS A 328 -17.98 -21.85 -7.72
CA HIS A 328 -17.40 -21.95 -6.38
C HIS A 328 -16.73 -23.29 -6.15
N LEU A 329 -17.32 -24.39 -6.63
CA LEU A 329 -16.69 -25.71 -6.60
C LEU A 329 -15.31 -25.71 -7.28
N ILE A 330 -15.18 -25.09 -8.47
CA ILE A 330 -13.89 -24.95 -9.15
C ILE A 330 -12.87 -24.23 -8.26
N GLY A 331 -13.25 -23.10 -7.67
CA GLY A 331 -12.34 -22.36 -6.78
C GLY A 331 -11.93 -23.14 -5.54
N PHE A 332 -12.85 -23.90 -4.94
CA PHE A 332 -12.54 -24.79 -3.82
C PHE A 332 -11.62 -25.95 -4.23
N LEU A 333 -11.82 -26.55 -5.40
CA LEU A 333 -10.95 -27.60 -5.91
C LEU A 333 -9.53 -27.10 -6.16
N MET A 334 -9.37 -25.88 -6.69
CA MET A 334 -8.05 -25.25 -6.83
C MET A 334 -7.38 -24.96 -5.48
N PHE A 335 -8.17 -24.63 -4.46
CA PHE A 335 -7.69 -24.35 -3.11
C PHE A 335 -7.52 -25.61 -2.24
N LEU A 336 -8.01 -26.76 -2.70
CA LEU A 336 -7.99 -28.03 -1.98
C LEU A 336 -6.59 -28.44 -1.49
N PRO A 337 -5.49 -28.27 -2.25
CA PRO A 337 -4.16 -28.59 -1.75
C PRO A 337 -3.77 -27.83 -0.47
N ASN A 338 -4.20 -26.57 -0.32
CA ASN A 338 -3.96 -25.79 0.90
C ASN A 338 -4.77 -26.31 2.09
N ILE A 339 -6.00 -26.78 1.83
CA ILE A 339 -6.85 -27.41 2.85
C ILE A 339 -6.20 -28.72 3.33
N LEU A 340 -5.75 -29.58 2.41
CA LEU A 340 -5.07 -30.84 2.75
C LEU A 340 -3.75 -30.61 3.51
N TRP A 341 -2.99 -29.57 3.13
CA TRP A 341 -1.81 -29.15 3.89
C TRP A 341 -2.20 -28.73 5.32
N ASN A 342 -3.23 -27.91 5.49
CA ASN A 342 -3.70 -27.55 6.83
C ASN A 342 -4.15 -28.76 7.65
N LEU A 343 -4.88 -29.70 7.04
CA LEU A 343 -5.34 -30.92 7.70
C LEU A 343 -4.17 -31.76 8.24
N SER A 344 -3.14 -31.99 7.41
CA SER A 344 -1.94 -32.72 7.81
C SER A 344 -1.09 -31.99 8.86
N HIS A 345 -1.25 -30.68 9.00
CA HIS A 345 -0.52 -29.84 9.96
C HIS A 345 -1.40 -29.39 11.14
N GLY A 346 -2.47 -30.13 11.46
CA GLY A 346 -3.31 -29.87 12.63
C GLY A 346 -4.07 -28.55 12.58
N PHE A 347 -4.44 -28.09 11.38
CA PHE A 347 -5.04 -26.80 11.07
C PHE A 347 -4.18 -25.59 11.46
N ALA A 348 -2.85 -25.74 11.35
CA ALA A 348 -1.86 -24.73 11.74
C ALA A 348 -2.23 -23.31 11.29
N SER A 349 -2.45 -23.09 9.99
CA SER A 349 -2.68 -21.74 9.46
C SER A 349 -4.06 -21.19 9.82
N PHE A 350 -5.11 -22.03 9.79
CA PHE A 350 -6.44 -21.58 10.18
C PHE A 350 -6.52 -21.19 11.66
N LYS A 351 -5.92 -21.99 12.55
CA LYS A 351 -5.80 -21.66 13.97
C LYS A 351 -4.98 -20.38 14.16
N PHE A 352 -3.87 -20.25 13.43
CA PHE A 352 -3.05 -19.05 13.44
C PHE A 352 -3.87 -17.80 13.08
N GLN A 353 -4.60 -17.82 11.96
CA GLN A 353 -5.39 -16.69 11.48
C GLN A 353 -6.58 -16.35 12.39
N LEU A 354 -7.26 -17.35 12.94
CA LEU A 354 -8.35 -17.14 13.91
C LEU A 354 -7.83 -16.51 15.20
N SER A 355 -6.71 -17.03 15.74
CA SER A 355 -6.10 -16.50 16.96
C SER A 355 -5.57 -15.08 16.76
N HIS A 356 -4.85 -14.84 15.66
CA HIS A 356 -4.21 -13.57 15.34
C HIS A 356 -5.22 -12.48 14.96
N GLY A 357 -6.25 -12.79 14.17
CA GLY A 357 -7.19 -11.81 13.64
C GLY A 357 -8.45 -11.57 14.48
N PHE A 358 -8.94 -12.58 15.21
CA PHE A 358 -10.26 -12.54 15.87
C PHE A 358 -10.22 -12.72 17.39
N MET A 359 -9.09 -13.16 17.95
CA MET A 359 -8.99 -13.51 19.37
C MET A 359 -7.81 -12.84 20.09
N SER A 360 -7.17 -11.83 19.49
CA SER A 360 -6.00 -11.15 20.06
C SER A 360 -6.25 -10.42 21.40
N GLY A 361 -7.50 -10.33 21.85
CA GLY A 361 -7.90 -9.57 23.02
C GLY A 361 -7.74 -8.04 22.84
N GLY A 362 -7.87 -7.31 23.94
CA GLY A 362 -7.73 -5.84 24.00
C GLY A 362 -9.05 -5.12 24.31
N HIS A 363 -8.93 -3.94 24.93
CA HIS A 363 -10.09 -3.10 25.22
C HIS A 363 -10.70 -2.56 23.92
N THR A 364 -12.03 -2.65 23.79
CA THR A 364 -12.78 -2.19 22.61
C THR A 364 -12.40 -0.78 22.16
N PHE A 365 -12.25 0.16 23.09
CA PHE A 365 -11.84 1.54 22.76
C PHE A 365 -10.46 1.60 22.11
N TYR A 366 -9.48 0.84 22.61
CA TYR A 366 -8.14 0.78 22.04
C TYR A 366 -8.16 0.18 20.64
N ASN A 367 -8.90 -0.92 20.42
CA ASN A 367 -8.99 -1.58 19.12
C ASN A 367 -9.68 -0.69 18.07
N LEU A 368 -10.76 0.01 18.44
CA LEU A 368 -11.45 0.96 17.56
C LEU A 368 -10.58 2.18 17.26
N ARG A 369 -9.88 2.71 18.27
CA ARG A 369 -8.92 3.80 18.08
C ARG A 369 -7.80 3.38 17.14
N PHE A 370 -7.24 2.18 17.30
CA PHE A 370 -6.22 1.64 16.41
C PHE A 370 -6.73 1.51 14.98
N LEU A 371 -7.94 0.96 14.78
CA LEU A 371 -8.57 0.89 13.46
C LEU A 371 -8.72 2.29 12.84
N ALA A 372 -9.19 3.27 13.61
CA ALA A 372 -9.34 4.64 13.13
C ALA A 372 -7.98 5.24 12.72
N GLU A 373 -6.95 5.11 13.55
CA GLU A 373 -5.59 5.59 13.25
C GLU A 373 -5.03 4.88 12.00
N ALA A 374 -5.18 3.56 11.91
CA ALA A 374 -4.78 2.77 10.75
C ALA A 374 -5.47 3.25 9.46
N LEU A 375 -6.78 3.49 9.49
CA LEU A 375 -7.54 3.99 8.34
C LEU A 375 -7.12 5.40 7.94
N LEU A 376 -6.93 6.30 8.92
CA LEU A 376 -6.48 7.67 8.67
C LEU A 376 -5.09 7.70 8.04
N ILE A 377 -4.20 6.78 8.42
CA ILE A 377 -2.86 6.68 7.85
C ILE A 377 -2.90 6.04 6.46
N THR A 378 -3.55 4.88 6.33
CA THR A 378 -3.53 4.06 5.11
C THR A 378 -4.34 4.62 3.94
N VAL A 379 -5.44 5.32 4.24
CA VAL A 379 -6.35 5.90 3.24
C VAL A 379 -6.17 7.41 3.13
N SER A 380 -5.52 8.05 4.12
CA SER A 380 -5.57 9.50 4.43
C SER A 380 -6.93 9.94 5.03
N PRO A 381 -6.99 10.97 5.90
CA PRO A 381 -8.25 11.44 6.48
C PRO A 381 -9.28 11.88 5.43
N LEU A 382 -8.80 12.57 4.40
CA LEU A 382 -9.62 13.16 3.36
C LEU A 382 -10.14 12.11 2.36
N ALA A 383 -9.30 11.16 1.93
CA ALA A 383 -9.79 10.05 1.11
C ALA A 383 -10.67 9.10 1.91
N LEU A 384 -10.43 8.92 3.21
CA LEU A 384 -11.29 8.11 4.06
C LEU A 384 -12.70 8.69 4.12
N PHE A 385 -12.83 10.00 4.36
CA PHE A 385 -14.12 10.67 4.33
C PHE A 385 -14.81 10.52 2.97
N ALA A 386 -14.08 10.81 1.87
CA ALA A 386 -14.61 10.65 0.52
C ALA A 386 -15.06 9.21 0.25
N SER A 387 -14.28 8.23 0.70
CA SER A 387 -14.56 6.80 0.52
C SER A 387 -15.80 6.35 1.29
N ILE A 388 -15.91 6.71 2.58
CA ILE A 388 -17.09 6.41 3.41
C ILE A 388 -18.33 7.04 2.77
N TRP A 389 -18.23 8.29 2.32
CA TRP A 389 -19.32 8.96 1.62
C TRP A 389 -19.69 8.25 0.31
N GLY A 390 -18.69 7.80 -0.45
CA GLY A 390 -18.87 6.99 -1.65
C GLY A 390 -19.63 5.69 -1.40
N ILE A 391 -19.30 4.98 -0.32
CA ILE A 391 -19.98 3.76 0.11
C ILE A 391 -21.44 4.07 0.44
N ILE A 392 -21.69 5.05 1.32
CA ILE A 392 -23.04 5.45 1.75
C ILE A 392 -23.89 5.82 0.54
N LEU A 393 -23.36 6.63 -0.37
CA LEU A 393 -24.11 7.07 -1.53
C LEU A 393 -24.36 5.93 -2.52
N GLY A 394 -23.36 5.08 -2.76
CA GLY A 394 -23.53 3.96 -3.67
C GLY A 394 -24.56 2.95 -3.16
N LEU A 395 -24.60 2.70 -1.84
CA LEU A 395 -25.67 1.95 -1.18
C LEU A 395 -27.03 2.65 -1.30
N TYR A 396 -27.10 3.95 -1.03
CA TYR A 396 -28.32 4.75 -1.18
C TYR A 396 -28.89 4.67 -2.61
N ARG A 397 -28.05 4.85 -3.64
CA ARG A 397 -28.49 4.73 -5.04
C ARG A 397 -28.87 3.29 -5.39
N GLY A 398 -28.10 2.35 -4.89
CA GLY A 398 -28.33 0.92 -5.08
C GLY A 398 -29.68 0.45 -4.56
N LEU A 399 -29.97 0.77 -3.30
CA LEU A 399 -31.17 0.32 -2.58
C LEU A 399 -32.39 1.19 -2.87
N LEU A 400 -32.26 2.52 -2.72
CA LEU A 400 -33.42 3.43 -2.81
C LEU A 400 -33.70 3.92 -4.23
N ARG A 401 -32.68 4.03 -5.10
CA ARG A 401 -32.87 4.39 -6.52
C ARG A 401 -32.85 3.19 -7.46
N LYS A 402 -32.70 1.97 -6.91
CA LYS A 402 -32.65 0.70 -7.66
C LYS A 402 -31.54 0.66 -8.72
N GLU A 403 -30.48 1.46 -8.56
CA GLU A 403 -29.35 1.46 -9.48
C GLU A 403 -28.36 0.33 -9.12
N ARG A 404 -28.71 -0.89 -9.52
CA ARG A 404 -28.00 -2.13 -9.15
C ARG A 404 -26.49 -2.08 -9.35
N ARG A 405 -25.99 -1.37 -10.37
CA ARG A 405 -24.55 -1.19 -10.63
C ARG A 405 -23.80 -0.52 -9.48
N PHE A 406 -24.42 0.45 -8.78
CA PHE A 406 -23.82 1.11 -7.63
C PHE A 406 -23.97 0.27 -6.37
N LEU A 407 -25.08 -0.47 -6.22
CA LEU A 407 -25.21 -1.45 -5.14
C LEU A 407 -24.07 -2.46 -5.19
N TYR A 408 -23.83 -3.03 -6.38
CA TYR A 408 -22.81 -4.04 -6.63
C TYR A 408 -21.43 -3.61 -6.13
N ILE A 409 -20.89 -2.50 -6.64
CA ILE A 409 -19.56 -2.04 -6.23
C ILE A 409 -19.49 -1.58 -4.78
N SER A 410 -20.60 -1.08 -4.22
CA SER A 410 -20.60 -0.61 -2.84
C SER A 410 -20.58 -1.76 -1.86
N LEU A 411 -21.16 -2.92 -2.21
CA LEU A 411 -21.09 -4.11 -1.37
C LEU A 411 -19.67 -4.69 -1.27
N TYR A 412 -18.88 -4.61 -2.34
CA TYR A 412 -17.47 -4.98 -2.32
C TYR A 412 -16.62 -4.10 -1.39
N SER A 413 -17.08 -2.88 -1.11
CA SER A 413 -16.45 -1.98 -0.14
C SER A 413 -17.06 -2.12 1.26
N PHE A 414 -18.39 -2.18 1.34
CA PHE A 414 -19.13 -2.15 2.59
C PHE A 414 -18.95 -3.42 3.43
N ILE A 415 -19.01 -4.61 2.82
CA ILE A 415 -18.92 -5.89 3.54
C ILE A 415 -17.58 -6.06 4.25
N PRO A 416 -16.41 -5.93 3.57
CA PRO A 416 -15.13 -6.01 4.28
C PRO A 416 -14.98 -4.88 5.32
N PHE A 417 -15.39 -3.64 5.00
CA PHE A 417 -15.29 -2.51 5.94
C PHE A 417 -16.07 -2.77 7.23
N MET A 418 -17.33 -3.21 7.11
CA MET A 418 -18.16 -3.58 8.27
C MET A 418 -17.58 -4.78 9.01
N THR A 419 -17.01 -5.75 8.31
CA THR A 419 -16.40 -6.91 8.96
C THR A 419 -15.24 -6.47 9.86
N PHE A 420 -14.31 -5.65 9.35
CA PHE A 420 -13.20 -5.15 10.18
C PHE A 420 -13.66 -4.23 11.31
N LEU A 421 -14.67 -3.40 11.06
CA LEU A 421 -15.25 -2.56 12.10
C LEU A 421 -15.86 -3.39 13.25
N LEU A 422 -16.60 -4.45 12.91
CA LEU A 422 -17.23 -5.33 13.89
C LEU A 422 -16.19 -6.21 14.61
N THR A 423 -15.16 -6.71 13.91
CA THR A 423 -14.08 -7.44 14.58
C THR A 423 -13.29 -6.55 15.52
N SER A 424 -13.10 -5.27 15.17
CA SER A 424 -12.47 -4.27 16.03
C SER A 424 -13.18 -4.02 17.36
N LEU A 425 -14.41 -4.50 17.54
CA LEU A 425 -15.07 -4.47 18.84
C LEU A 425 -14.43 -5.44 19.85
N LYS A 426 -13.79 -6.50 19.37
CA LYS A 426 -13.26 -7.61 20.18
C LYS A 426 -11.76 -7.85 20.01
N SER A 427 -11.24 -7.67 18.80
CA SER A 427 -9.85 -7.94 18.44
C SER A 427 -9.24 -6.78 17.69
N ARG A 428 -7.92 -6.71 17.68
CA ARG A 428 -7.20 -5.70 16.92
C ARG A 428 -6.88 -6.25 15.52
N PRO A 429 -7.39 -5.64 14.42
CA PRO A 429 -6.98 -6.04 13.08
C PRO A 429 -5.57 -5.51 12.75
N GLU A 430 -4.90 -6.15 11.80
CA GLU A 430 -3.72 -5.56 11.17
C GLU A 430 -4.11 -4.30 10.40
N ALA A 431 -3.30 -3.25 10.49
CA ALA A 431 -3.68 -1.92 9.99
C ALA A 431 -3.95 -1.86 8.49
N HIS A 432 -3.33 -2.74 7.69
CA HIS A 432 -3.52 -2.78 6.24
C HIS A 432 -4.74 -3.64 5.82
N TRP A 433 -5.27 -4.50 6.67
CA TRP A 433 -6.38 -5.41 6.30
C TRP A 433 -7.66 -4.71 5.84
N PRO A 434 -8.13 -3.63 6.51
CA PRO A 434 -9.33 -2.91 6.09
C PRO A 434 -9.22 -2.27 4.71
N PHE A 435 -8.01 -2.14 4.16
CA PHE A 435 -7.74 -1.38 2.96
C PHE A 435 -8.44 -1.93 1.71
N ILE A 436 -8.66 -3.25 1.63
CA ILE A 436 -9.40 -3.91 0.55
C ILE A 436 -10.78 -3.25 0.31
N SER A 437 -11.37 -2.68 1.35
CA SER A 437 -12.66 -1.99 1.31
C SER A 437 -12.67 -0.74 0.43
N PHE A 438 -11.51 -0.13 0.17
CA PHE A 438 -11.43 1.19 -0.47
C PHE A 438 -11.05 1.17 -1.94
N ILE A 439 -10.79 -0.01 -2.53
CA ILE A 439 -10.35 -0.11 -3.93
C ILE A 439 -11.41 0.41 -4.91
N PHE A 440 -12.71 0.22 -4.62
CA PHE A 440 -13.77 0.62 -5.56
C PHE A 440 -14.49 1.91 -5.19
N THR A 441 -14.15 2.55 -4.06
CA THR A 441 -14.87 3.74 -3.58
C THR A 441 -14.70 4.95 -4.50
N GLY A 442 -13.62 4.99 -5.28
CA GLY A 442 -13.40 5.99 -6.33
C GLY A 442 -14.51 6.05 -7.40
N ILE A 443 -15.23 4.95 -7.65
CA ILE A 443 -16.32 4.89 -8.64
C ILE A 443 -17.53 5.75 -8.23
N PRO A 444 -18.19 5.48 -7.08
CA PRO A 444 -19.31 6.32 -6.63
C PRO A 444 -18.87 7.74 -6.27
N VAL A 445 -17.66 7.92 -5.74
CA VAL A 445 -17.10 9.25 -5.43
C VAL A 445 -17.03 10.13 -6.68
N VAL A 446 -16.35 9.65 -7.73
CA VAL A 446 -16.16 10.41 -8.98
C VAL A 446 -17.49 10.67 -9.68
N TYR A 447 -18.38 9.68 -9.70
CA TYR A 447 -19.70 9.85 -10.29
C TYR A 447 -20.48 11.00 -9.65
N THR A 448 -20.40 11.14 -8.33
CA THR A 448 -21.07 12.20 -7.57
C THR A 448 -20.53 13.58 -7.89
N ILE A 449 -19.19 13.69 -7.92
CA ILE A 449 -18.51 14.91 -8.35
C ILE A 449 -19.03 15.32 -9.72
N PHE A 450 -19.14 14.37 -10.66
CA PHE A 450 -19.55 14.64 -12.03
C PHE A 450 -21.02 15.04 -12.17
N LEU A 451 -21.92 14.44 -11.39
CA LEU A 451 -23.32 14.85 -11.35
C LEU A 451 -23.48 16.28 -10.83
N HIS A 452 -22.73 16.64 -9.78
CA HIS A 452 -22.72 18.01 -9.24
C HIS A 452 -22.33 19.02 -10.33
N LEU A 453 -21.28 18.72 -11.12
CA LEU A 453 -20.81 19.61 -12.19
C LEU A 453 -21.82 19.85 -13.30
N LYS A 454 -22.76 18.92 -13.52
CA LYS A 454 -23.79 19.06 -14.55
C LYS A 454 -25.04 19.78 -14.06
N GLY A 455 -25.06 20.32 -12.84
CA GLY A 455 -26.24 20.98 -12.26
C GLY A 455 -27.44 20.06 -12.06
N ARG A 456 -27.26 18.73 -12.18
CA ARG A 456 -28.34 17.73 -12.07
C ARG A 456 -28.57 17.38 -10.59
N TYR A 457 -29.10 18.32 -9.81
CA TYR A 457 -29.43 18.13 -8.40
C TYR A 457 -30.88 17.78 -8.16
N LEU A 458 -31.11 16.83 -7.24
CA LEU A 458 -32.42 16.68 -6.60
C LEU A 458 -32.41 16.54 -5.06
N ARG A 459 -31.30 16.36 -4.31
CA ARG A 459 -31.37 16.25 -2.81
C ARG A 459 -30.13 16.71 -2.01
N VAL A 460 -30.38 17.03 -0.73
CA VAL A 460 -29.47 17.53 0.34
C VAL A 460 -28.24 16.65 0.58
N LEU A 461 -28.37 15.32 0.52
CA LEU A 461 -27.28 14.34 0.72
C LEU A 461 -26.19 14.33 -0.39
N GLN A 462 -26.23 15.23 -1.36
CA GLN A 462 -25.23 15.27 -2.45
C GLN A 462 -24.40 16.56 -2.45
N LYS A 463 -24.82 17.62 -1.75
CA LYS A 463 -24.20 18.96 -1.80
C LYS A 463 -22.91 19.11 -0.94
N PRO A 464 -22.92 18.84 0.37
CA PRO A 464 -21.73 19.04 1.21
C PRO A 464 -20.61 18.05 0.89
N GLY A 465 -20.96 16.78 0.59
CA GLY A 465 -19.99 15.75 0.26
C GLY A 465 -19.18 16.06 -1.01
N SER A 466 -19.78 16.64 -2.06
CA SER A 466 -19.06 16.88 -3.31
C SER A 466 -17.98 17.98 -3.23
N HIS A 467 -18.16 18.99 -2.37
CA HIS A 467 -17.14 20.03 -2.16
C HIS A 467 -15.99 19.50 -1.32
N LEU A 468 -16.30 18.82 -0.20
CA LEU A 468 -15.31 18.19 0.67
C LEU A 468 -14.49 17.11 -0.06
N ILE A 469 -15.13 16.34 -0.95
CA ILE A 469 -14.45 15.35 -1.79
C ILE A 469 -13.46 16.00 -2.78
N ARG A 470 -13.78 17.19 -3.32
CA ARG A 470 -12.88 17.89 -4.26
C ARG A 470 -11.69 18.50 -3.54
N VAL A 471 -11.90 19.05 -2.35
CA VAL A 471 -10.81 19.47 -1.45
C VAL A 471 -9.95 18.26 -1.11
N ALA A 472 -10.59 17.16 -0.68
CA ALA A 472 -9.91 15.90 -0.38
C ALA A 472 -9.03 15.41 -1.53
N LEU A 473 -9.55 15.37 -2.75
CA LEU A 473 -8.81 14.97 -3.94
C LEU A 473 -7.65 15.92 -4.27
N SER A 474 -7.84 17.21 -4.09
CA SER A 474 -6.81 18.24 -4.36
C SER A 474 -5.64 18.12 -3.38
N THR A 475 -5.95 18.03 -2.08
CA THR A 475 -4.95 17.86 -1.02
C THR A 475 -4.28 16.48 -1.08
N LEU A 476 -4.99 15.43 -1.52
CA LEU A 476 -4.41 14.11 -1.76
C LEU A 476 -3.41 14.08 -2.91
N ILE A 477 -3.71 14.79 -4.01
CA ILE A 477 -2.78 14.96 -5.12
C ILE A 477 -1.52 15.66 -4.62
N LEU A 478 -1.66 16.67 -3.76
CA LEU A 478 -0.53 17.34 -3.13
C LEU A 478 0.25 16.42 -2.18
N ILE A 479 -0.39 15.67 -1.29
CA ILE A 479 0.28 14.78 -0.34
C ILE A 479 1.02 13.66 -1.08
N ASN A 480 0.38 13.03 -2.07
CA ASN A 480 1.07 12.05 -2.92
C ASN A 480 2.23 12.71 -3.64
N PHE A 481 2.04 13.90 -4.21
CA PHE A 481 3.14 14.66 -4.79
C PHE A 481 4.28 14.85 -3.78
N LEU A 482 4.06 15.40 -2.58
CA LEU A 482 5.11 15.58 -1.57
C LEU A 482 5.80 14.27 -1.17
N LEU A 483 5.04 13.16 -1.13
CA LEU A 483 5.56 11.80 -0.89
C LEU A 483 6.31 11.20 -2.10
N PHE A 484 6.06 11.63 -3.33
CA PHE A 484 6.66 11.12 -4.58
C PHE A 484 7.68 12.08 -5.21
N ALA A 485 7.75 13.33 -4.74
CA ALA A 485 8.60 14.43 -5.20
C ALA A 485 9.89 14.56 -4.36
N SER A 486 9.94 13.87 -3.22
CA SER A 486 11.15 13.63 -2.43
C SER A 486 12.02 12.39 -2.81
N PRO A 487 12.03 11.76 -4.02
CA PRO A 487 12.82 10.54 -4.30
C PRO A 487 14.32 10.72 -4.25
N LEU A 488 14.73 11.99 -4.23
CA LEU A 488 16.11 12.41 -4.17
C LEU A 488 16.57 12.67 -2.74
N ASN A 489 15.66 12.55 -1.76
CA ASN A 489 15.99 12.73 -0.35
C ASN A 489 15.78 11.43 0.42
N ALA A 490 16.73 11.16 1.31
CA ALA A 490 16.69 10.15 2.38
C ALA A 490 15.37 10.10 3.18
N ASN A 491 14.54 11.13 3.07
CA ASN A 491 13.29 11.32 3.76
C ASN A 491 12.10 10.52 3.21
N ILE A 492 12.07 10.10 1.92
CA ILE A 492 10.97 9.22 1.44
C ILE A 492 11.13 7.82 1.97
N THR A 493 12.32 7.24 1.88
CA THR A 493 12.56 5.91 2.43
C THR A 493 12.24 5.95 3.91
N LYS A 494 12.72 6.97 4.66
CA LYS A 494 12.29 7.24 6.04
C LYS A 494 10.78 7.36 6.21
N ALA A 495 10.06 8.03 5.32
CA ALA A 495 8.61 8.22 5.43
C ALA A 495 7.83 6.93 5.12
N ILE A 496 8.20 6.18 4.08
CA ILE A 496 7.62 4.87 3.73
C ILE A 496 7.91 3.87 4.86
N THR A 497 9.14 3.86 5.34
CA THR A 497 9.60 3.10 6.51
C THR A 497 8.81 3.46 7.76
N TYR A 498 8.75 4.74 8.11
CA TYR A 498 8.02 5.24 9.27
C TYR A 498 6.53 4.91 9.18
N PHE A 499 5.97 5.01 7.98
CA PHE A 499 4.60 4.65 7.70
C PHE A 499 4.38 3.16 7.88
N TYR A 500 5.23 2.30 7.31
CA TYR A 500 5.14 0.85 7.46
C TYR A 500 5.34 0.40 8.92
N ASP A 501 6.31 0.97 9.63
CA ASP A 501 6.57 0.70 11.05
C ASP A 501 5.39 1.13 11.94
N ARG A 502 4.80 2.30 11.66
CA ARG A 502 3.66 2.82 12.42
C ARG A 502 2.36 2.07 12.11
N VAL A 503 2.20 1.61 10.88
CA VAL A 503 1.06 0.77 10.44
C VAL A 503 1.21 -0.65 11.01
N SER A 504 2.41 -1.22 11.00
CA SER A 504 2.64 -2.58 11.51
C SER A 504 2.72 -2.63 13.04
N GLU A 505 3.09 -1.54 13.71
CA GLU A 505 3.28 -1.36 15.17
C GLU A 505 4.11 -2.47 15.86
N LYS A 506 4.73 -3.35 15.07
CA LYS A 506 5.82 -4.21 15.50
C LYS A 506 6.93 -3.23 15.84
N LYS A 507 7.14 -2.99 17.15
CA LYS A 507 8.31 -2.27 17.69
C LYS A 507 9.64 -2.98 17.37
N THR A 508 9.68 -3.78 16.31
CA THR A 508 10.92 -4.29 15.75
C THR A 508 11.67 -3.18 15.09
N GLY A 509 11.00 -2.11 14.61
CA GLY A 509 11.53 -0.99 13.84
C GLY A 509 12.24 -1.46 12.57
N PHE A 510 12.40 -0.56 11.62
CA PHE A 510 12.95 -0.88 10.31
C PHE A 510 14.28 -1.63 10.34
N GLU A 511 14.29 -2.79 9.72
CA GLU A 511 15.43 -3.70 9.59
C GLU A 511 16.16 -3.39 8.27
N THR A 512 17.03 -2.38 8.26
CA THR A 512 17.90 -2.09 7.11
C THR A 512 19.38 -2.10 7.44
N GLY A 513 20.16 -2.23 6.36
CA GLY A 513 21.59 -2.51 6.35
C GLY A 513 21.88 -3.99 6.64
N PHE A 514 20.94 -4.86 6.28
CA PHE A 514 21.17 -6.31 6.33
C PHE A 514 22.23 -6.74 5.33
N LYS A 515 22.47 -5.98 4.26
CA LYS A 515 23.67 -6.17 3.43
C LYS A 515 24.96 -6.05 4.24
N GLN A 516 25.08 -5.02 5.10
CA GLN A 516 26.25 -4.83 5.95
C GLN A 516 26.37 -5.93 7.00
N LEU A 517 25.25 -6.33 7.62
CA LEU A 517 25.24 -7.42 8.59
C LEU A 517 25.61 -8.75 7.92
N ALA A 518 25.03 -9.07 6.76
CA ALA A 518 25.29 -10.29 6.01
C ALA A 518 26.76 -10.43 5.61
N GLU A 519 27.39 -9.35 5.13
CA GLU A 519 28.83 -9.35 4.81
C GLU A 519 29.69 -9.70 6.03
N LYS A 520 29.36 -9.14 7.20
CA LYS A 520 30.07 -9.46 8.45
C LYS A 520 29.80 -10.87 8.96
N VAL A 521 28.61 -11.40 8.73
CA VAL A 521 28.20 -12.73 9.18
C VAL A 521 28.74 -13.82 8.23
N LYS A 522 29.09 -13.48 6.99
CA LYS A 522 29.58 -14.41 5.95
C LYS A 522 30.78 -15.26 6.39
N LYS A 523 31.66 -14.73 7.26
CA LYS A 523 32.80 -15.47 7.83
C LYS A 523 32.39 -16.62 8.77
N TYR A 524 31.14 -16.64 9.20
CA TYR A 524 30.57 -17.65 10.10
C TYR A 524 29.67 -18.66 9.37
N LYS A 525 29.68 -18.68 8.04
CA LYS A 525 28.81 -19.54 7.21
C LYS A 525 28.95 -21.05 7.46
N ASP A 526 30.03 -21.49 8.10
CA ASP A 526 30.30 -22.91 8.37
C ASP A 526 29.69 -23.39 9.70
N TYR A 527 29.09 -22.47 10.49
CA TYR A 527 28.35 -22.79 11.71
C TYR A 527 26.84 -22.66 11.46
N PRO A 528 25.99 -23.44 12.16
CA PRO A 528 24.57 -23.15 12.24
C PRO A 528 24.36 -21.76 12.86
N ILE A 529 23.68 -20.88 12.13
CA ILE A 529 23.33 -19.53 12.54
C ILE A 529 21.90 -19.54 13.08
N LEU A 530 21.74 -19.31 14.39
CA LEU A 530 20.45 -19.25 15.07
C LEU A 530 20.08 -17.80 15.38
N THR A 531 18.81 -17.44 15.17
CA THR A 531 18.28 -16.10 15.48
C THR A 531 17.05 -16.17 16.38
N PRO A 532 16.75 -15.12 17.18
CA PRO A 532 15.61 -15.12 18.10
C PRO A 532 14.24 -15.04 17.42
N ASN A 533 14.19 -14.57 16.17
CA ASN A 533 12.97 -14.31 15.42
C ASN A 533 13.16 -14.59 13.93
N TYR A 534 12.06 -14.82 13.22
CA TYR A 534 12.10 -15.10 11.78
C TYR A 534 12.49 -13.89 10.93
N HIS A 535 12.48 -12.67 11.49
CA HIS A 535 12.85 -11.43 10.80
C HIS A 535 14.33 -11.45 10.42
N ILE A 536 15.20 -11.47 11.43
CA ILE A 536 16.66 -11.53 11.26
C ILE A 536 17.05 -12.75 10.42
N ALA A 537 16.41 -13.91 10.66
CA ALA A 537 16.72 -15.13 9.91
C ALA A 537 16.45 -14.97 8.41
N SER A 538 15.30 -14.40 8.04
CA SER A 538 14.88 -14.30 6.65
C SER A 538 15.67 -13.25 5.88
N GLU A 539 15.92 -12.10 6.50
CA GLU A 539 16.71 -11.02 5.89
C GLU A 539 18.17 -11.45 5.72
N LEU A 540 18.77 -12.10 6.72
CA LEU A 540 20.09 -12.72 6.56
C LEU A 540 20.10 -13.79 5.47
N ALA A 541 19.08 -14.65 5.39
CA ALA A 541 19.03 -15.70 4.37
C ALA A 541 18.96 -15.11 2.94
N PHE A 542 18.28 -13.98 2.78
CA PHE A 542 18.26 -13.27 1.51
C PHE A 542 19.60 -12.60 1.21
N TYR A 543 20.23 -11.91 2.16
CA TYR A 543 21.45 -11.15 1.89
C TYR A 543 22.75 -11.95 1.98
N MET A 544 22.73 -13.12 2.60
CA MET A 544 23.82 -14.08 2.53
C MET A 544 23.71 -14.93 1.27
N ASP A 545 24.86 -15.21 0.67
CA ASP A 545 24.99 -16.03 -0.55
C ASP A 545 24.93 -17.53 -0.22
N SER A 546 23.94 -17.93 0.60
CA SER A 546 23.78 -19.31 1.07
C SER A 546 22.69 -19.98 0.25
N SER A 547 23.09 -20.53 -0.90
CA SER A 547 22.25 -21.43 -1.69
C SER A 547 21.92 -22.75 -0.96
N ASN A 548 22.54 -23.04 0.19
CA ASN A 548 22.12 -24.11 1.09
C ASN A 548 22.51 -23.80 2.55
N CYS A 549 21.54 -24.01 3.44
CA CYS A 549 21.60 -24.25 4.90
C CYS A 549 22.66 -23.50 5.70
N CYS A 550 22.23 -22.57 6.55
CA CYS A 550 22.80 -22.38 7.89
C CYS A 550 21.95 -21.44 8.77
N ILE A 551 21.03 -20.65 8.22
CA ILE A 551 20.30 -19.64 9.00
C ILE A 551 18.92 -20.14 9.41
N TYR A 552 18.67 -20.13 10.72
CA TYR A 552 17.47 -20.70 11.32
C TYR A 552 16.90 -19.78 12.39
N SER A 553 15.58 -19.65 12.41
CA SER A 553 14.91 -19.00 13.52
C SER A 553 14.51 -20.00 14.60
N ILE A 554 14.85 -19.67 15.84
CA ILE A 554 14.37 -20.38 17.02
C ILE A 554 13.12 -19.73 17.67
N ASP A 555 12.56 -18.67 17.07
CA ASP A 555 11.25 -18.07 17.41
C ASP A 555 10.91 -17.96 18.91
N PHE A 556 11.89 -17.79 19.79
CA PHE A 556 11.63 -17.84 21.23
C PHE A 556 11.25 -16.47 21.83
N LYS A 557 11.38 -15.40 21.05
CA LYS A 557 10.95 -14.03 21.40
C LYS A 557 9.75 -13.53 20.58
N THR A 558 9.27 -14.30 19.60
CA THR A 558 8.22 -13.84 18.67
C THR A 558 7.14 -14.89 18.44
N ARG A 559 6.09 -14.51 17.70
CA ARG A 559 5.05 -15.44 17.27
C ARG A 559 5.67 -16.62 16.48
N PRO A 560 5.06 -17.82 16.50
CA PRO A 560 5.53 -18.93 15.69
C PRO A 560 5.62 -18.56 14.20
N SER A 561 6.65 -19.06 13.52
CA SER A 561 6.82 -18.93 12.07
C SER A 561 6.88 -20.29 11.38
N MET A 562 6.99 -20.28 10.06
CA MET A 562 7.14 -21.47 9.21
C MET A 562 8.46 -22.20 9.46
N PHE A 563 9.49 -21.51 9.99
CA PHE A 563 10.74 -22.16 10.43
C PHE A 563 10.49 -23.29 11.44
N ARG A 564 9.39 -23.24 12.21
CA ARG A 564 8.99 -24.32 13.13
C ARG A 564 8.65 -25.63 12.41
N TYR A 565 8.18 -25.57 11.18
CA TYR A 565 7.77 -26.75 10.40
C TYR A 565 8.88 -27.28 9.50
N TRP A 566 9.86 -26.45 9.18
CA TRP A 566 11.00 -26.85 8.34
C TRP A 566 12.19 -27.36 9.13
N ILE A 567 12.31 -26.98 10.41
CA ILE A 567 13.52 -27.25 11.20
C ILE A 567 13.16 -27.96 12.47
N ASP A 568 13.76 -29.14 12.62
CA ASP A 568 13.92 -29.80 13.91
C ASP A 568 15.17 -29.23 14.60
N ASP A 569 14.96 -28.50 15.69
CA ASP A 569 16.05 -27.85 16.43
C ASP A 569 16.81 -28.84 17.33
N SER A 570 16.34 -30.08 17.46
CA SER A 570 17.11 -31.15 18.11
C SER A 570 18.41 -31.46 17.35
N ASN A 571 18.46 -31.17 16.04
CA ASN A 571 19.64 -31.35 15.21
C ASN A 571 20.83 -30.48 15.64
N PHE A 572 20.61 -29.40 16.38
CA PHE A 572 21.68 -28.52 16.86
C PHE A 572 22.14 -28.84 18.28
N MET A 573 21.53 -29.82 18.95
CA MET A 573 21.84 -30.15 20.33
C MET A 573 23.31 -30.57 20.48
N GLY A 574 24.02 -29.91 21.40
CA GLY A 574 25.44 -30.14 21.65
C GLY A 574 26.39 -29.56 20.60
N GLN A 575 25.88 -28.91 19.55
CA GLN A 575 26.70 -28.27 18.52
C GLN A 575 27.08 -26.84 18.91
N GLU A 576 28.26 -26.41 18.48
CA GLU A 576 28.63 -25.00 18.47
C GLU A 576 27.82 -24.27 17.38
N VAL A 577 27.17 -23.18 17.77
CA VAL A 577 26.31 -22.39 16.90
C VAL A 577 26.65 -20.91 17.02
N ILE A 578 26.29 -20.16 15.99
CA ILE A 578 26.40 -18.71 15.95
C ILE A 578 25.03 -18.14 16.24
N PHE A 579 24.90 -17.40 17.34
CA PHE A 579 23.65 -16.78 17.74
C PHE A 579 23.68 -15.28 17.47
N ILE A 580 22.75 -14.79 16.66
CA ILE A 580 22.67 -13.38 16.26
C ILE A 580 21.38 -12.78 16.82
N THR A 581 21.51 -11.68 17.57
CA THR A 581 20.38 -10.95 18.18
C THR A 581 20.64 -9.45 18.13
N TYR A 582 19.63 -8.62 18.37
CA TYR A 582 19.83 -7.17 18.52
C TYR A 582 20.77 -6.87 19.69
N SER A 583 21.52 -5.77 19.58
CA SER A 583 22.39 -5.25 20.63
C SER A 583 21.64 -5.05 21.95
N GLY A 584 22.34 -5.30 23.06
CA GLY A 584 21.76 -5.26 24.41
C GLY A 584 21.01 -6.55 24.82
N TYR A 585 20.85 -7.52 23.92
CA TYR A 585 20.29 -8.84 24.27
C TYR A 585 21.35 -9.94 24.25
N SER A 586 21.24 -10.86 25.21
CA SER A 586 22.07 -12.06 25.31
C SER A 586 21.33 -13.32 24.85
N PRO A 587 22.04 -14.39 24.46
CA PRO A 587 21.45 -15.71 24.26
C PRO A 587 20.73 -16.17 25.54
N PRO A 588 19.54 -16.81 25.45
CA PRO A 588 18.87 -17.37 26.61
C PRO A 588 19.74 -18.43 27.28
N ALA A 589 20.10 -18.21 28.55
CA ALA A 589 20.94 -19.13 29.32
C ALA A 589 20.33 -20.53 29.48
N ASP A 590 19.01 -20.67 29.33
CA ASP A 590 18.34 -21.96 29.37
C ASP A 590 18.42 -22.75 28.06
N MET A 591 18.86 -22.13 26.96
CA MET A 591 19.01 -22.76 25.64
C MET A 591 20.45 -22.82 25.15
N PHE A 592 21.33 -21.99 25.70
CA PHE A 592 22.70 -21.81 25.25
C PHE A 592 23.67 -21.87 26.43
N GLU A 593 24.72 -22.66 26.27
CA GLU A 593 25.84 -22.74 27.22
C GLU A 593 27.06 -22.01 26.67
N ASN A 594 27.86 -21.46 27.60
CA ASN A 594 29.12 -20.75 27.33
C ASN A 594 29.04 -19.70 26.21
N PRO A 595 28.11 -18.73 26.27
CA PRO A 595 27.99 -17.71 25.23
C PRO A 595 29.18 -16.75 25.24
N ILE A 596 29.96 -16.77 24.17
CA ILE A 596 31.09 -15.86 23.93
C ILE A 596 30.64 -14.78 22.95
N LYS A 597 30.68 -13.52 23.37
CA LYS A 597 30.44 -12.38 22.46
C LYS A 597 31.60 -12.27 21.49
N LEU A 598 31.34 -12.46 20.20
CA LEU A 598 32.36 -12.40 19.14
C LEU A 598 32.52 -10.98 18.60
N GLU A 599 31.42 -10.34 18.25
CA GLU A 599 31.42 -9.03 17.61
C GLU A 599 30.11 -8.29 17.90
N GLU A 600 30.17 -6.97 17.94
CA GLU A 600 29.00 -6.10 17.88
C GLU A 600 29.02 -5.32 16.57
N VAL A 601 27.96 -5.51 15.79
CA VAL A 601 27.79 -4.94 14.46
C VAL A 601 26.80 -3.79 14.54
N ILE A 602 27.31 -2.57 14.48
CA ILE A 602 26.46 -1.40 14.30
C ILE A 602 26.26 -1.20 12.81
N VAL A 603 25.03 -1.44 12.38
CA VAL A 603 24.57 -1.19 11.01
C VAL A 603 24.09 0.25 10.93
N LYS A 604 24.64 0.97 9.95
CA LYS A 604 24.20 2.32 9.60
C LYS A 604 23.48 2.24 8.25
N PRO A 605 22.16 2.03 8.24
CA PRO A 605 21.42 2.14 7.00
C PRO A 605 21.41 3.61 6.54
N ASP A 606 21.39 3.81 5.22
CA ASP A 606 21.37 5.15 4.60
C ASP A 606 20.20 6.01 5.09
N PHE A 607 19.17 5.39 5.67
CA PHE A 607 17.87 5.99 5.91
C PHE A 607 17.24 5.70 7.29
N SER A 608 17.90 5.14 8.30
CA SER A 608 17.29 5.00 9.64
C SER A 608 18.26 5.24 10.80
N GLU A 609 17.74 5.20 12.02
CA GLU A 609 18.57 5.21 13.24
C GLU A 609 19.50 3.99 13.27
N PHE A 610 20.63 4.14 13.96
CA PHE A 610 21.62 3.08 14.13
C PHE A 610 20.98 1.85 14.77
N ARG A 611 21.33 0.66 14.25
CA ARG A 611 21.00 -0.61 14.89
C ARG A 611 22.25 -1.39 15.17
N GLY A 612 22.37 -1.84 16.41
CA GLY A 612 23.36 -2.81 16.79
C GLY A 612 22.80 -4.23 16.70
N TYR A 613 23.62 -5.16 16.22
CA TYR A 613 23.42 -6.60 16.34
C TYR A 613 24.63 -7.18 17.06
N THR A 614 24.40 -8.10 18.00
CA THR A 614 25.47 -8.83 18.67
C THR A 614 25.54 -10.24 18.13
N ILE A 615 26.75 -10.67 17.79
CA ILE A 615 27.06 -12.03 17.34
C ILE A 615 27.71 -12.77 18.51
N TYR A 616 27.14 -13.92 18.87
CA TYR A 616 27.65 -14.81 19.90
C TYR A 616 28.05 -16.15 19.30
N LYS A 617 29.07 -16.80 19.85
CA LYS A 617 29.32 -18.24 19.71
C LYS A 617 28.85 -18.92 20.99
N ALA A 618 28.06 -19.98 20.89
CA ALA A 618 27.55 -20.69 22.05
C ALA A 618 27.27 -22.16 21.69
N VAL A 619 27.10 -23.03 22.70
CA VAL A 619 26.66 -24.42 22.51
C VAL A 619 25.15 -24.48 22.71
N TYR A 620 24.40 -25.07 21.77
CA TYR A 620 22.95 -25.19 21.88
C TYR A 620 22.55 -26.42 22.71
N THR A 621 21.88 -26.22 23.85
CA THR A 621 21.68 -27.29 24.86
C THR A 621 20.23 -27.59 25.20
N LYS A 622 19.26 -26.81 24.70
CA LYS A 622 17.84 -27.08 24.93
C LYS A 622 16.96 -26.67 23.76
N THR A 623 16.15 -27.62 23.31
CA THR A 623 15.18 -27.40 22.23
C THR A 623 14.03 -26.48 22.63
N ARG A 624 13.41 -25.83 21.65
CA ARG A 624 12.21 -24.99 21.80
C ARG A 624 11.06 -25.75 22.46
N ALA A 625 10.84 -27.01 22.05
CA ALA A 625 9.75 -27.84 22.57
C ALA A 625 9.91 -28.12 24.08
N LYS A 626 11.14 -28.44 24.52
CA LYS A 626 11.45 -28.65 25.94
C LYS A 626 11.30 -27.36 26.74
N ARG A 627 11.68 -26.21 26.17
CA ARG A 627 11.49 -24.90 26.79
C ARG A 627 10.01 -24.54 26.96
N GLN A 628 9.17 -24.71 25.93
CA GLN A 628 7.73 -24.42 26.02
C GLN A 628 7.02 -25.28 27.07
N LYS A 629 7.38 -26.56 27.19
CA LYS A 629 6.87 -27.43 28.27
C LYS A 629 7.31 -26.95 29.66
N ALA A 630 8.59 -26.59 29.82
CA ALA A 630 9.11 -26.08 31.09
C ALA A 630 8.44 -24.75 31.51
N VAL A 631 8.18 -23.85 30.56
CA VAL A 631 7.47 -22.58 30.83
C VAL A 631 6.01 -22.82 31.21
N LYS A 632 5.31 -23.72 30.50
CA LYS A 632 3.92 -24.09 30.84
C LYS A 632 3.81 -24.79 32.20
N ASN A 633 4.81 -25.57 32.59
CA ASN A 633 4.83 -26.21 33.89
C ASN A 633 5.10 -25.18 35.00
N LYS A 634 6.05 -24.27 34.81
CA LYS A 634 6.30 -23.15 35.74
C LYS A 634 5.12 -22.19 35.90
N SER A 635 4.37 -21.91 34.82
CA SER A 635 3.17 -21.07 34.92
C SER A 635 2.05 -21.75 35.70
N LYS A 636 1.96 -23.09 35.64
CA LYS A 636 1.02 -23.86 36.46
C LYS A 636 1.46 -23.95 37.92
N GLU A 637 2.76 -24.06 38.20
CA GLU A 637 3.29 -24.07 39.57
C GLU A 637 3.13 -22.72 40.28
N ASN A 638 3.13 -21.61 39.54
CA ASN A 638 2.87 -20.26 40.11
C ASN A 638 1.37 -19.93 40.25
N GLU A 639 0.46 -20.81 39.82
CA GLU A 639 -0.99 -20.68 40.01
C GLU A 639 -1.52 -21.56 41.17
N PHE A 640 -0.64 -22.26 41.91
CA PHE A 640 -0.98 -23.04 43.10
C PHE A 640 -0.44 -22.42 44.39
#